data_AF-A0AAN7UGI0-F1
#
_entry.id   AF-A0AAN7UGI0-F1
#
_cell.length_a   1.000
_cell.length_b   1.000
_cell.length_c   1.000
_cell.angle_alpha   90.00
_cell.angle_beta   90.00
_cell.angle_gamma   90.00
#
_symmetry.space_group_name_H-M   'P 1'
#
loop_
_entity.id
_entity.type
_entity.pdbx_description
1 polymer ?
#
loop_
_entity_poly.entity_id
_entity_poly.type
_entity_poly.pdbx_seq_one_letter_code
_entity_poly.pdbx_strand_id
1 'polypeptide(L)'
;MVNNHYGDDVNLSTTSFFQQKDNQIFKNDINYKLYKLVFGNKVLSKYIYGIARDMNSQYTDQNSIKPFSQKRGYDGATFDWMIENKHYPLIVDKIQCNYAFKDFFTFSTLKTFIQQQQQQQQQQQQQQQQQQQQQQQQQQQQQKQKQKQKKYQQPQQPQQKQKLEIDKENFDEENLELKNLLNKFYMVNKELLNKSELQDDETHFFNISLLLFTVFCGCFEFFKIVYDDLKIKESKVDIIFKYLYVPITLKIDCLDIALRVGNLNTIKFIYYEIGIKEYNMDRSLYNSLLSNNRDRVINEFLLSSDLNYKVVKMYNGVFVDFFKNLLELNFNTLKNLYEMGSPLLFFLSHLKGGFSKYITHFFIGFNNNQEKELYYKDYYENNKDHELFNEFLNYFKNVLFTTAISYRNQLFMSMLKKLNYLLDFNQKKQQQQQQQQQQQQEINNDDDDKKYNTNDDYFYILNKNEYAKINENSIRIVGQPDLSQKQRINNNIGFKSKIQSLLSKKNLNEPSTQIKGSQEQKNIESIDIRDENSKILGPIIYKDFDIKREIQRLLIFDFLKFGLGNYIDPSEWAVLVVEFICTYKEYQLVDKLFFIQLSISPSIKGRSVLLCYSTREDLINIALKHGDIMILEFIGEQFKNQDSQMTHFPNRSIPYYFNNSLIENVIFNFDTTPIQHQIELIEKLFKCNIGINRIIQALKHVFSNKNLNSTIDLNKIGDILLKYYRVGSPFQDIQRNNSIINRIVEKIDSYLLLNNETAFKYYFKNENYKQLFNWRSDLISKDVITKLENLNLIQFLLENEIGQISIDLSISEACSIKVLDFMYNDLGFRFNSNNSLEKISNLNDWDSNYLFYYSLNKIINSGISSDQKTFVTFKEINNSNYRKIKFIQSKINNKLLDKPNIIFKFNTLRETLYDINTVVNLGNENFIYSFLDEFDQSNEKYNYNLELDDESNKILLYSPNREKIINDINERIENYLILICWDNS
;
A
#
# COMPACT_ATOMS: atom_id res chain seq x y z
N MET A 1 46.67 12.42 -75.98
CA MET A 1 46.07 12.87 -74.71
C MET A 1 46.01 11.64 -73.81
N VAL A 2 47.17 11.22 -73.25
CA VAL A 2 47.61 11.48 -71.85
C VAL A 2 46.51 11.04 -70.88
N ASN A 3 46.55 9.82 -70.32
CA ASN A 3 47.41 9.48 -69.18
C ASN A 3 48.14 8.13 -69.28
N ASN A 4 49.43 8.17 -68.94
CA ASN A 4 50.41 7.07 -68.88
C ASN A 4 50.68 6.61 -67.44
N HIS A 5 50.93 5.29 -67.32
CA HIS A 5 51.98 4.56 -66.55
C HIS A 5 52.26 4.84 -65.05
N TYR A 6 52.75 3.93 -64.19
CA TYR A 6 53.48 2.63 -64.23
C TYR A 6 53.00 1.82 -62.98
N GLY A 7 53.12 0.50 -62.79
CA GLY A 7 54.01 -0.53 -63.35
C GLY A 7 54.98 -1.07 -62.28
N ASP A 8 54.78 -2.34 -61.91
CA ASP A 8 55.73 -3.40 -61.47
C ASP A 8 56.30 -3.55 -60.04
N ASP A 9 56.01 -4.75 -59.49
CA ASP A 9 56.84 -5.78 -58.82
C ASP A 9 57.96 -5.42 -57.83
N VAL A 10 57.85 -5.97 -56.60
CA VAL A 10 58.97 -6.66 -55.90
C VAL A 10 58.44 -7.83 -55.05
N ASN A 11 58.88 -9.03 -55.43
CA ASN A 11 58.90 -10.26 -54.63
C ASN A 11 59.94 -10.13 -53.49
N LEU A 12 59.61 -10.56 -52.26
CA LEU A 12 60.61 -11.05 -51.31
C LEU A 12 60.04 -12.19 -50.46
N SER A 13 60.54 -13.38 -50.76
CA SER A 13 60.50 -14.60 -49.96
C SER A 13 61.23 -14.44 -48.64
N THR A 14 60.65 -14.92 -47.54
CA THR A 14 61.43 -15.59 -46.49
C THR A 14 60.64 -16.72 -45.86
N THR A 15 61.04 -17.92 -46.26
CA THR A 15 60.76 -19.22 -45.69
C THR A 15 61.47 -19.37 -44.32
N SER A 16 60.93 -20.29 -43.51
CA SER A 16 61.60 -21.11 -42.50
C SER A 16 62.12 -20.45 -41.21
N PHE A 17 61.25 -20.35 -40.21
CA PHE A 17 61.57 -20.66 -38.81
C PHE A 17 60.29 -21.25 -38.19
N PHE A 18 60.39 -22.38 -37.47
CA PHE A 18 59.29 -23.25 -36.98
C PHE A 18 58.77 -24.38 -37.89
N GLN A 19 59.69 -25.16 -38.46
CA GLN A 19 59.46 -26.61 -38.58
C GLN A 19 60.74 -27.33 -38.18
N GLN A 20 60.79 -27.85 -36.95
CA GLN A 20 61.44 -29.11 -36.55
C GLN A 20 61.69 -29.15 -35.04
N LYS A 21 60.62 -29.40 -34.29
CA LYS A 21 60.54 -30.13 -33.01
C LYS A 21 59.11 -29.88 -32.54
N ASP A 22 58.28 -30.94 -32.55
CA ASP A 22 56.97 -31.07 -31.86
C ASP A 22 56.00 -32.02 -32.59
N ASN A 23 56.38 -32.55 -33.77
CA ASN A 23 55.57 -33.51 -34.51
C ASN A 23 55.52 -34.94 -33.93
N GLN A 24 55.94 -35.15 -32.67
CA GLN A 24 55.82 -36.44 -31.98
C GLN A 24 55.02 -36.43 -30.67
N ILE A 25 54.63 -35.26 -30.12
CA ILE A 25 53.95 -35.23 -28.80
C ILE A 25 52.41 -35.16 -28.91
N PHE A 26 51.82 -34.64 -30.00
CA PHE A 26 50.36 -34.48 -30.10
C PHE A 26 49.61 -35.57 -30.88
N LYS A 27 50.26 -36.66 -31.30
CA LYS A 27 49.57 -37.71 -32.10
C LYS A 27 48.59 -38.57 -31.30
N ASN A 28 48.64 -38.54 -29.97
CA ASN A 28 47.80 -39.37 -29.10
C ASN A 28 46.98 -38.59 -28.06
N ASP A 29 46.95 -37.26 -28.08
CA ASP A 29 46.03 -36.53 -27.20
C ASP A 29 44.60 -36.69 -27.74
N ILE A 30 43.84 -37.55 -27.06
CA ILE A 30 42.43 -37.84 -27.35
C ILE A 30 41.62 -36.55 -27.34
N ASN A 31 41.94 -35.60 -26.46
CA ASN A 31 41.27 -34.31 -26.41
C ASN A 31 41.55 -33.49 -27.66
N TYR A 32 42.80 -33.40 -28.11
CA TYR A 32 43.14 -32.68 -29.34
C TYR A 32 42.49 -33.29 -30.59
N LYS A 33 42.41 -34.63 -30.67
CA LYS A 33 41.67 -35.33 -31.73
C LYS A 33 40.16 -35.07 -31.68
N LEU A 34 39.56 -35.06 -30.48
CA LEU A 34 38.16 -34.68 -30.26
C LEU A 34 37.91 -33.22 -30.66
N TYR A 35 38.76 -32.29 -30.24
CA TYR A 35 38.72 -30.89 -30.66
C TYR A 35 38.77 -30.77 -32.18
N LYS A 36 39.70 -31.47 -32.84
CA LYS A 36 39.83 -31.42 -34.30
C LYS A 36 38.64 -32.06 -35.04
N LEU A 37 38.00 -33.08 -34.46
CA LEU A 37 36.78 -33.70 -35.00
C LEU A 37 35.55 -32.81 -34.84
N VAL A 38 35.42 -32.13 -33.70
CA VAL A 38 34.33 -31.18 -33.42
C VAL A 38 34.44 -29.94 -34.30
N PHE A 39 35.65 -29.36 -34.42
CA PHE A 39 35.89 -28.15 -35.22
C PHE A 39 36.13 -28.40 -36.73
N GLY A 40 36.43 -29.65 -37.12
CA GLY A 40 36.49 -30.07 -38.52
C GLY A 40 35.13 -30.39 -39.12
N ASN A 41 34.12 -30.66 -38.27
CA ASN A 41 32.75 -30.86 -38.71
C ASN A 41 32.04 -29.50 -38.81
N LYS A 42 31.90 -28.99 -40.04
CA LYS A 42 31.25 -27.69 -40.32
C LYS A 42 29.85 -27.57 -39.71
N VAL A 43 29.08 -28.65 -39.64
CA VAL A 43 27.71 -28.62 -39.08
C VAL A 43 27.76 -28.48 -37.56
N LEU A 44 28.59 -29.30 -36.89
CA LEU A 44 28.77 -29.21 -35.44
C LEU A 44 29.40 -27.88 -35.03
N SER A 45 30.36 -27.38 -35.80
CA SER A 45 30.99 -26.07 -35.57
C SER A 45 29.99 -24.93 -35.74
N LYS A 46 29.09 -25.00 -36.74
CA LYS A 46 28.04 -24.00 -36.93
C LYS A 46 26.96 -24.09 -35.85
N TYR A 47 26.70 -25.29 -35.33
CA TYR A 47 25.79 -25.51 -34.21
C TYR A 47 26.38 -25.04 -32.87
N ILE A 48 27.66 -25.32 -32.59
CA ILE A 48 28.39 -24.81 -31.42
C ILE A 48 28.55 -23.28 -31.52
N TYR A 49 28.85 -22.75 -32.70
CA TYR A 49 28.84 -21.30 -32.94
C TYR A 49 27.44 -20.73 -32.75
N GLY A 50 26.38 -21.42 -33.18
CA GLY A 50 24.99 -21.05 -32.92
C GLY A 50 24.68 -21.00 -31.43
N ILE A 51 24.99 -22.06 -30.68
CA ILE A 51 24.81 -22.13 -29.23
C ILE A 51 25.66 -21.08 -28.51
N ALA A 52 26.93 -20.92 -28.87
CA ALA A 52 27.81 -19.92 -28.26
C ALA A 52 27.37 -18.50 -28.61
N ARG A 53 26.90 -18.27 -29.84
CA ARG A 53 26.30 -16.99 -30.27
C ARG A 53 25.00 -16.73 -29.52
N ASP A 54 24.13 -17.73 -29.38
CA ASP A 54 22.85 -17.63 -28.69
C ASP A 54 23.05 -17.41 -27.19
N MET A 55 23.97 -18.15 -26.55
CA MET A 55 24.42 -17.97 -25.16
C MET A 55 25.09 -16.61 -24.94
N ASN A 56 25.87 -16.11 -25.92
CA ASN A 56 26.51 -14.78 -25.85
C ASN A 56 25.58 -13.63 -26.28
N SER A 57 24.40 -13.91 -26.85
CA SER A 57 23.58 -12.88 -27.49
C SER A 57 22.59 -12.17 -26.58
N GLN A 58 22.23 -12.69 -25.40
CA GLN A 58 21.17 -12.08 -24.60
C GLN A 58 21.36 -12.28 -23.09
N TYR A 59 21.70 -11.21 -22.37
CA TYR A 59 21.44 -11.13 -20.93
C TYR A 59 19.97 -10.71 -20.75
N THR A 60 19.10 -11.69 -20.47
CA THR A 60 17.73 -11.44 -20.05
C THR A 60 17.54 -12.01 -18.66
N ASP A 61 16.82 -11.29 -17.82
CA ASP A 61 16.27 -11.83 -16.58
C ASP A 61 15.34 -13.00 -16.94
N GLN A 62 15.82 -14.24 -16.81
CA GLN A 62 15.21 -15.45 -17.40
C GLN A 62 13.77 -15.73 -16.93
N ASN A 63 13.27 -14.99 -15.94
CA ASN A 63 11.98 -15.21 -15.28
C ASN A 63 10.90 -14.18 -15.65
N SER A 64 11.11 -13.27 -16.61
CA SER A 64 10.09 -12.26 -16.95
C SER A 64 9.81 -12.16 -18.45
N ILE A 65 8.53 -12.26 -18.81
CA ILE A 65 7.99 -11.97 -20.16
C ILE A 65 8.07 -10.45 -20.37
N LYS A 66 9.27 -9.93 -20.66
CA LYS A 66 9.51 -8.50 -20.87
C LYS A 66 9.90 -8.19 -22.33
N PRO A 67 9.63 -6.96 -22.82
CA PRO A 67 9.78 -6.58 -24.23
C PRO A 67 11.22 -6.65 -24.75
N PHE A 68 11.38 -6.79 -26.08
CA PHE A 68 12.67 -6.89 -26.77
C PHE A 68 13.65 -5.73 -26.48
N SER A 69 13.14 -4.56 -26.06
CA SER A 69 13.93 -3.40 -25.63
C SER A 69 14.82 -3.65 -24.40
N GLN A 70 14.57 -4.74 -23.66
CA GLN A 70 15.36 -5.18 -22.51
C GLN A 70 16.34 -6.30 -22.86
N LYS A 71 16.77 -6.38 -24.12
CA LYS A 71 17.78 -7.34 -24.59
C LYS A 71 18.95 -6.58 -25.21
N ARG A 72 20.15 -6.72 -24.64
CA ARG A 72 21.39 -6.21 -25.24
C ARG A 72 22.52 -7.22 -25.16
N GLY A 73 23.35 -7.28 -26.20
CA GLY A 73 24.59 -8.04 -26.19
C GLY A 73 25.62 -7.40 -25.24
N TYR A 74 26.66 -8.16 -24.87
CA TYR A 74 27.68 -7.72 -23.90
C TYR A 74 28.21 -6.31 -24.22
N ASP A 75 28.68 -6.06 -25.44
CA ASP A 75 29.25 -4.76 -25.84
C ASP A 75 28.21 -3.64 -25.95
N GLY A 76 26.95 -3.98 -26.26
CA GLY A 76 25.84 -3.03 -26.42
C GLY A 76 25.14 -2.66 -25.11
N ALA A 77 25.36 -3.43 -24.05
CA ALA A 77 24.84 -3.17 -22.70
C ALA A 77 25.62 -2.00 -22.07
N THR A 78 25.05 -0.80 -22.18
CA THR A 78 25.58 0.44 -21.60
C THR A 78 25.46 0.40 -20.07
N PHE A 79 26.21 1.27 -19.38
CA PHE A 79 26.16 1.33 -17.92
C PHE A 79 24.74 1.65 -17.42
N ASP A 80 24.11 2.68 -17.99
CA ASP A 80 22.75 3.10 -17.63
C ASP A 80 21.73 2.00 -17.90
N TRP A 81 21.81 1.34 -19.05
CA TRP A 81 20.91 0.24 -19.40
C TRP A 81 21.00 -0.90 -18.38
N MET A 82 22.22 -1.25 -17.92
CA MET A 82 22.39 -2.28 -16.90
C MET A 82 21.80 -1.88 -15.55
N ILE A 83 21.86 -0.59 -15.17
CA ILE A 83 21.25 -0.09 -13.93
C ILE A 83 19.73 -0.10 -14.03
N GLU A 84 19.15 0.46 -15.09
CA GLU A 84 17.71 0.51 -15.33
C GLU A 84 17.07 -0.89 -15.35
N ASN A 85 17.79 -1.88 -15.87
CA ASN A 85 17.35 -3.27 -15.96
C ASN A 85 17.88 -4.15 -14.81
N LYS A 86 18.50 -3.56 -13.77
CA LYS A 86 19.01 -4.26 -12.57
C LYS A 86 20.02 -5.39 -12.85
N HIS A 87 20.78 -5.31 -13.94
CA HIS A 87 21.82 -6.26 -14.34
C HIS A 87 23.17 -6.00 -13.64
N TYR A 88 23.15 -5.84 -12.32
CA TYR A 88 24.36 -5.57 -11.53
C TYR A 88 25.47 -6.63 -11.67
N PRO A 89 25.18 -7.94 -11.76
CA PRO A 89 26.23 -8.94 -12.00
C PRO A 89 27.03 -8.70 -13.28
N LEU A 90 26.38 -8.19 -14.34
CA LEU A 90 27.04 -7.87 -15.61
C LEU A 90 27.97 -6.65 -15.48
N ILE A 91 27.59 -5.66 -14.67
CA ILE A 91 28.47 -4.52 -14.35
C ILE A 91 29.73 -5.01 -13.64
N VAL A 92 29.56 -5.88 -12.64
CA VAL A 92 30.68 -6.47 -11.87
C VAL A 92 31.59 -7.27 -12.79
N ASP A 93 31.04 -8.13 -13.66
CA ASP A 93 31.80 -8.90 -14.64
C ASP A 93 32.60 -8.00 -15.60
N LYS A 94 31.97 -6.95 -16.13
CA LYS A 94 32.64 -5.95 -16.98
C LYS A 94 33.80 -5.28 -16.26
N ILE A 95 33.61 -4.88 -15.01
CA ILE A 95 34.68 -4.30 -14.20
C ILE A 95 35.80 -5.32 -13.98
N GLN A 96 35.46 -6.57 -13.69
CA GLN A 96 36.43 -7.66 -13.55
C GLN A 96 37.19 -7.95 -14.85
N CYS A 97 36.60 -7.70 -16.01
CA CYS A 97 37.25 -7.83 -17.31
C CYS A 97 38.03 -6.56 -17.74
N ASN A 98 38.19 -5.56 -16.87
CA ASN A 98 38.79 -4.25 -17.21
C ASN A 98 38.08 -3.53 -18.36
N TYR A 99 36.76 -3.71 -18.48
CA TYR A 99 35.97 -3.06 -19.53
C TYR A 99 35.84 -1.55 -19.26
N ALA A 100 36.29 -0.73 -20.21
CA ALA A 100 36.08 0.72 -20.20
C ALA A 100 34.72 1.06 -20.81
N PHE A 101 33.85 1.68 -20.02
CA PHE A 101 32.56 2.15 -20.49
C PHE A 101 32.74 3.30 -21.50
N LYS A 102 31.85 3.37 -22.50
CA LYS A 102 31.91 4.36 -23.58
C LYS A 102 31.01 5.56 -23.33
N ASP A 103 29.92 5.36 -22.59
CA ASP A 103 28.92 6.38 -22.32
C ASP A 103 29.24 7.12 -21.01
N PHE A 104 28.88 8.40 -20.94
CA PHE A 104 29.05 9.19 -19.72
C PHE A 104 28.22 8.64 -18.57
N PHE A 105 28.78 8.68 -17.36
CA PHE A 105 28.03 8.35 -16.15
C PHE A 105 27.14 9.53 -15.75
N THR A 106 25.87 9.24 -15.46
CA THR A 106 24.98 10.19 -14.80
C THR A 106 25.09 10.07 -13.28
N PHE A 107 24.70 11.12 -12.55
CA PHE A 107 24.69 11.09 -11.08
C PHE A 107 23.83 9.95 -10.54
N SER A 108 22.61 9.79 -11.09
CA SER A 108 21.65 8.79 -10.62
C SER A 108 22.14 7.36 -10.83
N THR A 109 22.64 7.04 -12.03
CA THR A 109 23.07 5.67 -12.34
C THR A 109 24.33 5.28 -11.58
N LEU A 110 25.28 6.20 -11.44
CA LEU A 110 26.51 5.96 -10.67
C LEU A 110 26.23 5.83 -9.16
N LYS A 111 25.36 6.67 -8.60
CA LYS A 111 24.93 6.59 -7.20
C LYS A 111 24.23 5.25 -6.92
N THR A 112 23.32 4.85 -7.81
CA THR A 112 22.59 3.58 -7.72
C THR A 112 23.54 2.38 -7.74
N PHE A 113 24.52 2.38 -8.66
CA PHE A 113 25.54 1.33 -8.71
C PHE A 113 26.29 1.20 -7.38
N ILE A 114 26.85 2.30 -6.87
CA ILE A 114 27.64 2.31 -5.64
C ILE A 114 26.80 1.83 -4.45
N GLN A 115 25.58 2.34 -4.32
CA GLN A 115 24.65 1.93 -3.25
C GLN A 115 24.30 0.44 -3.34
N GLN A 116 24.08 -0.09 -4.55
CA GLN A 116 23.81 -1.50 -4.72
C GLN A 116 25.00 -2.38 -4.33
N GLN A 117 26.23 -1.97 -4.67
CA GLN A 117 27.43 -2.72 -4.27
C GLN A 117 27.60 -2.74 -2.74
N GLN A 118 27.29 -1.63 -2.06
CA GLN A 118 27.27 -1.59 -0.59
C GLN A 118 26.21 -2.51 0.01
N GLN A 119 24.99 -2.53 -0.57
CA GLN A 119 23.92 -3.41 -0.10
C GLN A 119 24.25 -4.89 -0.29
N GLN A 120 24.85 -5.27 -1.42
CA GLN A 120 25.26 -6.67 -1.67
C GLN A 120 26.29 -7.13 -0.63
N GLN A 121 27.25 -6.28 -0.28
CA GLN A 121 28.23 -6.57 0.76
C GLN A 121 27.58 -6.73 2.15
N GLN A 122 26.65 -5.84 2.51
CA GLN A 122 25.91 -5.94 3.78
C GLN A 122 25.06 -7.21 3.87
N GLN A 123 24.45 -7.66 2.77
CA GLN A 123 23.70 -8.91 2.72
C GLN A 123 24.61 -10.13 2.92
N GLN A 124 25.80 -10.14 2.31
CA GLN A 124 26.79 -11.20 2.53
C GLN A 124 27.24 -11.26 4.01
N GLN A 125 27.46 -10.10 4.63
CA GLN A 125 27.79 -9.99 6.06
C GLN A 125 26.69 -10.56 6.96
N GLN A 126 25.41 -10.22 6.70
CA GLN A 126 24.29 -10.75 7.48
C GLN A 126 24.16 -12.27 7.32
N GLN A 127 24.37 -12.81 6.13
CA GLN A 127 24.33 -14.27 5.90
C GLN A 127 25.45 -14.98 6.65
N GLN A 128 26.68 -14.45 6.65
CA GLN A 128 27.78 -15.03 7.42
C GLN A 128 27.54 -14.96 8.93
N GLN A 129 27.03 -13.85 9.45
CA GLN A 129 26.68 -13.73 10.87
C GLN A 129 25.59 -14.73 11.29
N GLN A 130 24.58 -14.96 10.44
CA GLN A 130 23.57 -15.98 10.69
C GLN A 130 24.16 -17.40 10.71
N GLN A 131 25.08 -17.73 9.79
CA GLN A 131 25.78 -19.01 9.81
C GLN A 131 26.64 -19.19 11.07
N GLN A 132 27.36 -18.15 11.51
CA GLN A 132 28.13 -18.20 12.75
C GLN A 132 27.23 -18.35 13.99
N GLN A 133 26.08 -17.67 14.05
CA GLN A 133 25.12 -17.85 15.14
C GLN A 133 24.53 -19.26 15.18
N GLN A 134 24.21 -19.85 14.02
CA GLN A 134 23.75 -21.24 13.94
C GLN A 134 24.84 -22.22 14.41
N GLN A 135 26.10 -22.01 14.03
CA GLN A 135 27.21 -22.83 14.53
C GLN A 135 27.42 -22.68 16.04
N GLN A 136 27.30 -21.47 16.59
CA GLN A 136 27.39 -21.25 18.05
C GLN A 136 26.22 -21.91 18.80
N GLN A 137 24.99 -21.86 18.27
CA GLN A 137 23.86 -22.54 18.86
C GLN A 137 24.03 -24.07 18.84
N GLN A 138 24.53 -24.65 17.74
CA GLN A 138 24.84 -26.08 17.67
C GLN A 138 25.94 -26.47 18.67
N GLN A 139 27.00 -25.66 18.81
CA GLN A 139 28.04 -25.91 19.82
C GLN A 139 27.51 -25.80 21.25
N GLN A 140 26.63 -24.84 21.55
CA GLN A 140 26.01 -24.73 22.87
C GLN A 140 25.07 -25.90 23.16
N GLN A 141 24.31 -26.40 22.18
CA GLN A 141 23.50 -27.61 22.35
C GLN A 141 24.36 -28.84 22.62
N GLN A 142 25.47 -29.02 21.88
CA GLN A 142 26.43 -30.11 22.14
C GLN A 142 27.11 -29.97 23.50
N GLN A 143 27.45 -28.76 23.93
CA GLN A 143 28.01 -28.52 25.28
C GLN A 143 26.98 -28.76 26.37
N LYS A 144 25.70 -28.38 26.19
CA LYS A 144 24.62 -28.69 27.14
C LYS A 144 24.36 -30.19 27.23
N GLN A 145 24.43 -30.93 26.13
CA GLN A 145 24.37 -32.40 26.15
C GLN A 145 25.58 -33.00 26.88
N LYS A 146 26.81 -32.50 26.63
CA LYS A 146 28.02 -32.93 27.34
C LYS A 146 28.03 -32.53 28.83
N GLN A 147 27.45 -31.40 29.21
CA GLN A 147 27.32 -30.96 30.60
C GLN A 147 26.20 -31.70 31.35
N LYS A 148 25.10 -32.09 30.67
CA LYS A 148 24.12 -33.04 31.23
C LYS A 148 24.79 -34.39 31.55
N GLN A 149 25.84 -34.79 30.82
CA GLN A 149 26.65 -35.98 31.15
C GLN A 149 27.77 -35.73 32.19
N LYS A 150 28.17 -34.47 32.44
CA LYS A 150 29.22 -34.08 33.41
C LYS A 150 28.68 -33.26 34.58
N LYS A 151 27.52 -33.65 35.11
CA LYS A 151 26.97 -33.01 36.31
C LYS A 151 27.62 -33.55 37.59
N TYR A 152 28.95 -33.42 37.74
CA TYR A 152 29.65 -33.35 39.02
C TYR A 152 31.01 -32.63 38.86
N GLN A 153 31.20 -31.57 39.66
CA GLN A 153 32.43 -30.83 39.97
C GLN A 153 32.96 -29.76 38.98
N GLN A 154 32.70 -28.50 39.35
CA GLN A 154 33.61 -27.33 39.48
C GLN A 154 33.12 -26.01 38.84
N PRO A 155 33.48 -24.84 39.42
CA PRO A 155 32.94 -23.52 39.06
C PRO A 155 33.70 -22.85 37.90
N GLN A 156 32.97 -22.13 37.06
CA GLN A 156 33.47 -21.38 35.89
C GLN A 156 33.98 -19.98 36.25
N GLN A 157 35.06 -19.53 35.59
CA GLN A 157 35.51 -18.14 35.51
C GLN A 157 35.08 -17.48 34.17
N PRO A 158 34.97 -16.14 34.07
CA PRO A 158 34.34 -15.47 32.93
C PRO A 158 35.32 -15.22 31.75
N GLN A 159 34.98 -15.75 30.56
CA GLN A 159 35.66 -15.49 29.28
C GLN A 159 34.94 -14.39 28.47
N GLN A 160 35.10 -13.11 28.82
CA GLN A 160 34.49 -12.00 28.06
C GLN A 160 35.48 -11.17 27.20
N LYS A 161 36.80 -11.38 27.29
CA LYS A 161 37.78 -10.53 26.57
C LYS A 161 38.18 -10.99 25.17
N GLN A 162 38.04 -12.27 24.80
CA GLN A 162 38.47 -12.76 23.48
C GLN A 162 37.48 -12.51 22.33
N LYS A 163 36.22 -12.12 22.61
CA LYS A 163 35.19 -11.96 21.57
C LYS A 163 35.36 -10.66 20.76
N LEU A 164 35.93 -9.61 21.35
CA LEU A 164 36.03 -8.28 20.73
C LEU A 164 37.20 -8.11 19.74
N GLU A 165 38.24 -8.94 19.81
CA GLU A 165 39.39 -8.86 18.88
C GLU A 165 39.11 -9.58 17.55
N ILE A 166 38.38 -10.71 17.58
CA ILE A 166 38.03 -11.48 16.38
C ILE A 166 37.06 -10.70 15.47
N ASP A 167 36.17 -9.88 16.05
CA ASP A 167 35.21 -9.09 15.27
C ASP A 167 35.86 -7.92 14.49
N LYS A 168 37.08 -7.49 14.85
CA LYS A 168 37.80 -6.42 14.14
C LYS A 168 38.57 -6.94 12.92
N GLU A 169 39.27 -8.06 13.05
CA GLU A 169 40.08 -8.61 11.94
C GLU A 169 39.19 -9.05 10.76
N ASN A 170 38.02 -9.65 11.01
CA ASN A 170 37.09 -10.03 9.94
C ASN A 170 36.45 -8.82 9.21
N PHE A 171 36.30 -7.68 9.89
CA PHE A 171 35.68 -6.49 9.30
C PHE A 171 36.61 -5.80 8.28
N ASP A 172 37.93 -5.91 8.46
CA ASP A 172 38.92 -5.30 7.58
C ASP A 172 39.16 -6.14 6.31
N GLU A 173 39.07 -7.48 6.37
CA GLU A 173 39.21 -8.35 5.19
C GLU A 173 38.02 -8.23 4.22
N GLU A 174 36.78 -8.13 4.71
CA GLU A 174 35.60 -8.10 3.83
C GLU A 174 35.39 -6.76 3.11
N ASN A 175 35.89 -5.65 3.66
CA ASN A 175 35.93 -4.37 2.95
C ASN A 175 36.94 -4.37 1.79
N LEU A 176 37.84 -5.35 1.73
CA LEU A 176 38.86 -5.46 0.70
C LEU A 176 38.25 -5.80 -0.67
N GLU A 177 37.23 -6.67 -0.74
CA GLU A 177 36.61 -7.06 -2.02
C GLU A 177 35.89 -5.88 -2.69
N LEU A 178 35.02 -5.19 -1.94
CA LEU A 178 34.33 -3.99 -2.44
C LEU A 178 35.33 -2.91 -2.85
N LYS A 179 36.35 -2.68 -2.01
CA LYS A 179 37.43 -1.72 -2.31
C LYS A 179 38.18 -2.09 -3.58
N ASN A 180 38.52 -3.37 -3.77
CA ASN A 180 39.22 -3.85 -4.97
C ASN A 180 38.36 -3.67 -6.23
N LEU A 181 37.08 -4.01 -6.15
CA LEU A 181 36.13 -3.83 -7.24
C LEU A 181 35.99 -2.34 -7.61
N LEU A 182 35.77 -1.47 -6.63
CA LEU A 182 35.61 -0.03 -6.84
C LEU A 182 36.91 0.61 -7.34
N ASN A 183 38.07 0.16 -6.85
CA ASN A 183 39.37 0.63 -7.34
C ASN A 183 39.57 0.24 -8.81
N LYS A 184 39.22 -1.00 -9.17
CA LYS A 184 39.30 -1.47 -10.55
C LYS A 184 38.36 -0.67 -11.46
N PHE A 185 37.12 -0.45 -11.02
CA PHE A 185 36.14 0.38 -11.72
C PHE A 185 36.67 1.80 -11.95
N TYR A 186 37.20 2.44 -10.89
CA TYR A 186 37.78 3.78 -10.96
C TYR A 186 38.95 3.84 -11.95
N MET A 187 39.93 2.94 -11.81
CA MET A 187 41.16 2.98 -12.61
C MET A 187 40.86 2.81 -14.11
N VAL A 188 39.95 1.90 -14.45
CA VAL A 188 39.57 1.62 -15.84
C VAL A 188 38.76 2.76 -16.46
N ASN A 189 37.91 3.42 -15.67
CA ASN A 189 36.97 4.43 -16.16
C ASN A 189 37.33 5.87 -15.78
N LYS A 190 38.55 6.10 -15.27
CA LYS A 190 38.99 7.35 -14.67
C LYS A 190 38.79 8.57 -15.56
N GLU A 191 39.18 8.47 -16.84
CA GLU A 191 39.04 9.59 -17.77
C GLU A 191 37.58 9.96 -18.02
N LEU A 192 36.72 8.96 -18.13
CA LEU A 192 35.29 9.15 -18.35
C LEU A 192 34.62 9.72 -17.11
N LEU A 193 34.92 9.17 -15.92
CA LEU A 193 34.42 9.65 -14.63
C LEU A 193 34.78 11.13 -14.37
N ASN A 194 35.97 11.56 -14.78
CA ASN A 194 36.39 12.96 -14.64
C ASN A 194 35.75 13.90 -15.68
N LYS A 195 35.25 13.37 -16.81
CA LYS A 195 34.55 14.13 -17.85
C LYS A 195 33.03 14.13 -17.65
N SER A 196 32.49 13.22 -16.84
CA SER A 196 31.07 13.17 -16.52
C SER A 196 30.59 14.45 -15.86
N GLU A 197 29.55 15.06 -16.42
CA GLU A 197 28.81 16.15 -15.79
C GLU A 197 27.87 15.56 -14.74
N LEU A 198 28.36 15.46 -13.50
CA LEU A 198 27.57 14.94 -12.38
C LEU A 198 26.65 16.05 -11.86
N GLN A 199 25.38 15.96 -12.24
CA GLN A 199 24.30 16.85 -11.80
C GLN A 199 23.28 16.06 -10.98
N ASP A 200 22.86 16.61 -9.84
CA ASP A 200 21.80 16.04 -9.01
C ASP A 200 20.56 16.93 -9.08
N ASP A 201 19.53 16.43 -9.75
CA ASP A 201 18.28 17.15 -9.98
C ASP A 201 17.52 17.42 -8.67
N GLU A 202 17.68 16.56 -7.66
CA GLU A 202 17.00 16.70 -6.36
C GLU A 202 17.58 17.84 -5.52
N THR A 203 18.89 18.03 -5.59
CA THR A 203 19.60 19.06 -4.81
C THR A 203 19.90 20.33 -5.61
N HIS A 204 19.60 20.32 -6.92
CA HIS A 204 19.93 21.37 -7.88
C HIS A 204 21.43 21.69 -7.92
N PHE A 205 22.27 20.71 -7.58
CA PHE A 205 23.72 20.86 -7.69
C PHE A 205 24.16 20.52 -9.12
N PHE A 206 24.70 21.53 -9.81
CA PHE A 206 25.28 21.39 -11.14
C PHE A 206 26.79 21.26 -11.05
N ASN A 207 27.39 20.42 -11.91
CA ASN A 207 28.84 20.23 -12.04
C ASN A 207 29.53 19.85 -10.72
N ILE A 208 28.99 18.86 -10.02
CA ILE A 208 29.60 18.31 -8.81
C ILE A 208 30.90 17.59 -9.21
N SER A 209 32.00 17.85 -8.51
CA SER A 209 33.23 17.11 -8.74
C SER A 209 33.06 15.62 -8.39
N LEU A 210 33.83 14.74 -9.03
CA LEU A 210 33.79 13.31 -8.71
C LEU A 210 34.08 13.03 -7.23
N LEU A 211 35.02 13.77 -6.63
CA LEU A 211 35.34 13.61 -5.21
C LEU A 211 34.15 13.99 -4.32
N LEU A 212 33.50 15.12 -4.60
CA LEU A 212 32.32 15.54 -3.84
C LEU A 212 31.13 14.59 -4.04
N PHE A 213 30.94 14.10 -5.26
CA PHE A 213 29.97 13.05 -5.58
C PHE A 213 30.18 11.79 -4.71
N THR A 214 31.42 11.35 -4.49
CA THR A 214 31.68 10.18 -3.65
C THR A 214 31.26 10.38 -2.18
N VAL A 215 31.27 11.64 -1.69
CA VAL A 215 30.71 12.01 -0.38
C VAL A 215 29.19 11.85 -0.38
N PHE A 216 28.50 12.36 -1.41
CA PHE A 216 27.05 12.20 -1.58
C PHE A 216 26.61 10.73 -1.62
N CYS A 217 27.43 9.86 -2.21
CA CYS A 217 27.14 8.43 -2.28
C CYS A 217 27.25 7.73 -0.92
N GLY A 218 27.94 8.31 0.06
CA GLY A 218 28.16 7.67 1.36
C GLY A 218 29.06 6.44 1.29
N CYS A 219 29.91 6.32 0.26
CA CYS A 219 30.86 5.23 0.10
C CYS A 219 32.28 5.66 0.43
N PHE A 220 32.70 5.36 1.66
CA PHE A 220 34.03 5.72 2.16
C PHE A 220 35.17 5.16 1.30
N GLU A 221 35.08 3.89 0.89
CA GLU A 221 36.14 3.27 0.08
C GLU A 221 36.31 3.97 -1.27
N PHE A 222 35.19 4.29 -1.94
CA PHE A 222 35.25 5.01 -3.21
C PHE A 222 35.79 6.43 -3.04
N PHE A 223 35.34 7.14 -2.01
CA PHE A 223 35.85 8.46 -1.64
C PHE A 223 37.36 8.44 -1.40
N LYS A 224 37.86 7.45 -0.65
CA LYS A 224 39.28 7.31 -0.35
C LYS A 224 40.10 7.02 -1.61
N ILE A 225 39.63 6.15 -2.50
CA ILE A 225 40.28 5.87 -3.79
C ILE A 225 40.45 7.15 -4.62
N VAL A 226 39.38 7.92 -4.79
CA VAL A 226 39.40 9.17 -5.56
C VAL A 226 40.30 10.21 -4.90
N TYR A 227 40.24 10.34 -3.57
CA TYR A 227 41.08 11.26 -2.81
C TYR A 227 42.57 10.93 -2.91
N ASP A 228 42.95 9.65 -2.72
CA ASP A 228 44.35 9.21 -2.76
C ASP A 228 44.96 9.44 -4.15
N ASP A 229 44.18 9.27 -5.23
CA ASP A 229 44.63 9.60 -6.59
C ASP A 229 44.88 11.10 -6.80
N LEU A 230 43.96 11.94 -6.31
CA LEU A 230 44.10 13.40 -6.40
C LEU A 230 45.29 13.90 -5.58
N LYS A 231 45.53 13.32 -4.40
CA LYS A 231 46.64 13.65 -3.50
C LYS A 231 48.03 13.44 -4.12
N ILE A 232 48.14 12.57 -5.12
CA ILE A 232 49.41 12.37 -5.86
C ILE A 232 49.74 13.61 -6.72
N LYS A 233 48.71 14.29 -7.23
CA LYS A 233 48.86 15.35 -8.24
C LYS A 233 48.72 16.76 -7.68
N GLU A 234 47.93 16.93 -6.63
CA GLU A 234 47.54 18.23 -6.12
C GLU A 234 47.90 18.42 -4.65
N SER A 235 48.13 19.68 -4.27
CA SER A 235 48.29 20.00 -2.86
C SER A 235 46.96 19.80 -2.13
N LYS A 236 47.03 19.50 -0.83
CA LYS A 236 45.85 19.34 0.01
C LYS A 236 44.92 20.56 -0.03
N VAL A 237 45.47 21.77 -0.17
CA VAL A 237 44.72 23.02 -0.27
C VAL A 237 43.96 23.10 -1.58
N ASP A 238 44.60 22.73 -2.70
CA ASP A 238 43.97 22.73 -4.02
C ASP A 238 42.81 21.72 -4.08
N ILE A 239 42.99 20.54 -3.46
CA ILE A 239 41.93 19.52 -3.38
C ILE A 239 40.68 20.08 -2.71
N ILE A 240 40.86 20.81 -1.61
CA ILE A 240 39.76 21.41 -0.85
C ILE A 240 39.02 22.44 -1.71
N PHE A 241 39.74 23.39 -2.32
CA PHE A 241 39.11 24.49 -3.06
C PHE A 241 38.51 24.06 -4.40
N LYS A 242 39.15 23.15 -5.14
CA LYS A 242 38.70 22.74 -6.47
C LYS A 242 37.66 21.64 -6.45
N TYR A 243 37.81 20.67 -5.55
CA TYR A 243 37.02 19.44 -5.61
C TYR A 243 36.02 19.29 -4.46
N LEU A 244 36.22 19.92 -3.31
CA LEU A 244 35.34 19.74 -2.15
C LEU A 244 34.41 20.93 -1.87
N TYR A 245 34.51 22.02 -2.65
CA TYR A 245 33.67 23.19 -2.47
C TYR A 245 32.49 23.19 -3.44
N VAL A 246 31.26 23.32 -2.92
CA VAL A 246 30.06 23.52 -3.74
C VAL A 246 30.06 24.95 -4.28
N PRO A 247 29.76 25.19 -5.57
CA PRO A 247 29.71 26.53 -6.14
C PRO A 247 28.83 27.50 -5.33
N ILE A 248 29.48 28.42 -4.61
CA ILE A 248 29.16 29.74 -4.00
C ILE A 248 27.75 30.01 -3.41
N THR A 249 26.65 29.50 -3.94
CA THR A 249 25.30 29.98 -3.62
C THR A 249 24.80 29.59 -2.22
N LEU A 250 25.30 28.50 -1.62
CA LEU A 250 24.72 27.96 -0.37
C LEU A 250 25.68 27.94 0.84
N LYS A 251 26.95 28.33 0.70
CA LYS A 251 27.98 28.19 1.76
C LYS A 251 27.97 26.79 2.42
N ILE A 252 27.64 25.73 1.70
CA ILE A 252 27.67 24.35 2.19
C ILE A 252 29.06 23.78 1.89
N ASP A 253 29.75 23.29 2.91
CA ASP A 253 31.03 22.60 2.73
C ASP A 253 30.83 21.07 2.56
N CYS A 254 31.89 20.35 2.20
CA CYS A 254 31.78 18.89 2.05
C CYS A 254 31.55 18.16 3.38
N LEU A 255 31.92 18.75 4.52
CA LEU A 255 31.70 18.15 5.83
C LEU A 255 30.21 18.19 6.18
N ASP A 256 29.51 19.28 5.87
CA ASP A 256 28.06 19.43 5.96
C ASP A 256 27.35 18.32 5.16
N ILE A 257 27.80 18.06 3.93
CA ILE A 257 27.26 16.97 3.09
C ILE A 257 27.57 15.61 3.72
N ALA A 258 28.80 15.38 4.19
CA ALA A 258 29.17 14.13 4.83
C ALA A 258 28.36 13.85 6.10
N LEU A 259 28.09 14.88 6.91
CA LEU A 259 27.24 14.80 8.10
C LEU A 259 25.80 14.45 7.73
N ARG A 260 25.25 15.06 6.67
CA ARG A 260 23.92 14.74 6.13
C ARG A 260 23.83 13.30 5.65
N VAL A 261 24.86 12.81 4.94
CA VAL A 261 24.89 11.42 4.45
C VAL A 261 25.07 10.43 5.61
N GLY A 262 25.91 10.76 6.58
CA GLY A 262 26.11 9.95 7.80
C GLY A 262 27.09 8.80 7.70
N ASN A 263 28.01 8.82 6.74
CA ASN A 263 29.11 7.88 6.74
C ASN A 263 30.18 8.35 7.73
N LEU A 264 30.26 7.72 8.90
CA LEU A 264 31.15 8.11 9.98
C LEU A 264 32.63 8.10 9.58
N ASN A 265 33.05 7.16 8.74
CA ASN A 265 34.44 7.06 8.27
C ASN A 265 34.78 8.24 7.35
N THR A 266 33.88 8.57 6.42
CA THR A 266 34.02 9.75 5.56
C THR A 266 34.09 11.05 6.37
N ILE A 267 33.18 11.21 7.35
CA ILE A 267 33.15 12.38 8.25
C ILE A 267 34.47 12.51 9.01
N LYS A 268 34.93 11.44 9.67
CA LYS A 268 36.20 11.43 10.42
C LYS A 268 37.39 11.71 9.51
N PHE A 269 37.42 11.14 8.30
CA PHE A 269 38.50 11.36 7.35
C PHE A 269 38.55 12.81 6.85
N ILE A 270 37.40 13.39 6.49
CA ILE A 270 37.33 14.81 6.08
C ILE A 270 37.82 15.72 7.21
N TYR A 271 37.40 15.45 8.45
CA TYR A 271 37.74 16.30 9.59
C TYR A 271 39.21 16.14 10.04
N TYR A 272 39.68 14.91 10.25
CA TYR A 272 41.01 14.64 10.81
C TYR A 272 42.10 14.63 9.73
N GLU A 273 41.88 13.94 8.61
CA GLU A 273 42.90 13.74 7.56
C GLU A 273 42.93 14.88 6.55
N ILE A 274 41.75 15.31 6.05
CA ILE A 274 41.64 16.46 5.13
C ILE A 274 41.69 17.80 5.90
N GLY A 275 41.41 17.80 7.19
CA GLY A 275 41.58 18.99 8.03
C GLY A 275 40.55 20.09 7.77
N ILE A 276 39.39 19.75 7.21
CA ILE A 276 38.26 20.69 7.09
C ILE A 276 37.59 20.76 8.47
N LYS A 277 37.99 21.77 9.26
CA LYS A 277 37.58 21.96 10.66
C LYS A 277 36.63 23.12 10.88
N GLU A 278 36.43 23.96 9.85
CA GLU A 278 35.44 25.02 9.92
C GLU A 278 34.06 24.37 9.89
N TYR A 279 33.32 24.49 10.98
CA TYR A 279 31.94 24.02 11.00
C TYR A 279 31.09 24.94 11.88
N ASN A 280 29.90 25.26 11.39
CA ASN A 280 28.90 25.95 12.18
C ASN A 280 28.16 24.92 13.04
N MET A 281 28.22 25.04 14.37
CA MET A 281 27.66 24.05 15.30
C MET A 281 26.18 23.73 15.02
N ASP A 282 25.37 24.76 14.77
CA ASP A 282 23.94 24.61 14.49
C ASP A 282 23.71 23.83 13.21
N ARG A 283 24.49 24.16 12.17
CA ARG A 283 24.41 23.51 10.88
C ARG A 283 24.92 22.07 10.93
N SER A 284 26.01 21.81 11.62
CA SER A 284 26.56 20.46 11.78
C SER A 284 25.60 19.55 12.52
N LEU A 285 24.95 20.06 13.58
CA LEU A 285 23.88 19.32 14.25
C LEU A 285 22.72 19.07 13.29
N TYR A 286 22.23 20.10 12.60
CA TYR A 286 21.12 19.96 11.66
C TYR A 286 21.41 18.93 10.56
N ASN A 287 22.58 19.00 9.93
CA ASN A 287 22.98 18.04 8.91
C ASN A 287 23.09 16.63 9.51
N SER A 288 23.65 16.48 10.71
CA SER A 288 23.67 15.18 11.40
C SER A 288 22.27 14.65 11.69
N LEU A 289 21.31 15.53 12.03
CA LEU A 289 19.91 15.16 12.25
C LEU A 289 19.20 14.67 10.98
N LEU A 290 19.64 15.10 9.80
CA LEU A 290 19.10 14.65 8.51
C LEU A 290 19.64 13.28 8.08
N SER A 291 20.62 12.74 8.81
CA SER A 291 21.26 11.50 8.46
C SER A 291 20.41 10.26 8.81
N ASN A 292 20.53 9.23 7.96
CA ASN A 292 20.06 7.87 8.27
C ASN A 292 20.80 7.24 9.47
N ASN A 293 22.01 7.72 9.77
CA ASN A 293 22.83 7.28 10.91
C ASN A 293 22.97 8.36 11.99
N ARG A 294 21.99 9.27 12.10
CA ARG A 294 22.02 10.45 12.97
C ARG A 294 22.52 10.20 14.39
N ASP A 295 22.06 9.14 15.05
CA ASP A 295 22.46 8.83 16.42
C ASP A 295 23.93 8.49 16.54
N ARG A 296 24.44 7.74 15.58
CA ARG A 296 25.84 7.32 15.54
C ARG A 296 26.74 8.51 15.23
N VAL A 297 26.36 9.32 14.24
CA VAL A 297 27.08 10.55 13.88
C VAL A 297 27.14 11.51 15.07
N ILE A 298 26.03 11.71 15.77
CA ILE A 298 25.98 12.59 16.93
C ILE A 298 26.84 12.03 18.07
N ASN A 299 26.61 10.80 18.51
CA ASN A 299 27.32 10.26 19.68
C ASN A 299 28.81 10.00 19.41
N GLU A 300 29.17 9.44 18.26
CA GLU A 300 30.55 9.02 17.97
C GLU A 300 31.42 10.09 17.29
N PHE A 301 30.83 11.15 16.71
CA PHE A 301 31.58 12.24 16.09
C PHE A 301 31.31 13.58 16.77
N LEU A 302 30.07 14.09 16.76
CA LEU A 302 29.80 15.42 17.33
C LEU A 302 30.10 15.48 18.84
N LEU A 303 29.63 14.51 19.61
CA LEU A 303 29.83 14.46 21.06
C LEU A 303 31.13 13.74 21.45
N SER A 304 32.01 13.45 20.49
CA SER A 304 33.32 12.89 20.80
C SER A 304 34.17 13.90 21.56
N SER A 305 35.04 13.40 22.45
CA SER A 305 35.98 14.22 23.22
C SER A 305 36.90 15.07 22.34
N ASP A 306 37.11 14.62 21.11
CA ASP A 306 38.12 15.15 20.20
C ASP A 306 37.63 16.38 19.42
N LEU A 307 36.30 16.55 19.26
CA LEU A 307 35.72 17.60 18.42
C LEU A 307 35.55 18.96 19.14
N ASN A 308 35.73 19.01 20.47
CA ASN A 308 35.39 20.15 21.35
C ASN A 308 34.07 20.83 20.97
N TYR A 309 33.08 20.02 20.60
CA TYR A 309 31.78 20.49 20.15
C TYR A 309 31.04 21.15 21.30
N LYS A 310 30.65 22.42 21.11
CA LYS A 310 29.78 23.10 22.06
C LYS A 310 28.35 22.93 21.59
N VAL A 311 27.52 22.37 22.45
CA VAL A 311 26.13 22.12 22.07
C VAL A 311 25.41 23.45 21.84
N VAL A 312 24.61 23.48 20.78
CA VAL A 312 23.82 24.64 20.35
C VAL A 312 22.97 25.15 21.52
N LYS A 313 23.17 26.42 21.88
CA LYS A 313 22.46 27.05 23.00
C LYS A 313 21.20 27.80 22.59
N MET A 314 21.05 28.18 21.34
CA MET A 314 19.83 28.82 20.86
C MET A 314 19.67 28.46 19.41
N TYR A 315 18.45 28.14 19.03
CA TYR A 315 18.12 27.87 17.64
C TYR A 315 17.31 29.03 17.08
N ASN A 316 17.79 29.60 15.99
CA ASN A 316 17.23 30.81 15.36
C ASN A 316 16.11 30.52 14.35
N GLY A 317 15.74 29.26 14.11
CA GLY A 317 14.67 28.90 13.18
C GLY A 317 15.08 28.80 11.71
N VAL A 318 16.38 28.84 11.36
CA VAL A 318 16.85 28.87 9.96
C VAL A 318 16.63 27.56 9.19
N PHE A 319 16.63 26.42 9.87
CA PHE A 319 16.46 25.08 9.32
C PHE A 319 15.02 24.53 9.47
N VAL A 320 14.41 24.19 8.35
CA VAL A 320 13.10 23.54 8.34
C VAL A 320 13.18 22.18 9.03
N ASP A 321 12.16 21.82 9.80
CA ASP A 321 12.01 20.54 10.50
C ASP A 321 13.10 20.19 11.53
N PHE A 322 13.93 21.15 11.96
CA PHE A 322 14.99 20.91 12.95
C PHE A 322 14.51 20.16 14.20
N PHE A 323 13.45 20.64 14.85
CA PHE A 323 12.91 20.00 16.06
C PHE A 323 12.27 18.63 15.79
N LYS A 324 11.68 18.45 14.61
CA LYS A 324 11.12 17.16 14.20
C LYS A 324 12.25 16.12 14.11
N ASN A 325 13.32 16.43 13.37
CA ASN A 325 14.45 15.53 13.23
C ASN A 325 15.19 15.29 14.56
N LEU A 326 15.21 16.29 15.46
CA LEU A 326 15.74 16.16 16.81
C LEU A 326 14.94 15.15 17.66
N LEU A 327 13.61 15.15 17.55
CA LEU A 327 12.74 14.21 18.26
C LEU A 327 12.75 12.80 17.66
N GLU A 328 13.27 12.62 16.46
CA GLU A 328 13.48 11.31 15.84
C GLU A 328 14.75 10.59 16.32
N LEU A 329 15.64 11.27 17.06
CA LEU A 329 16.84 10.65 17.65
C LEU A 329 16.49 9.51 18.61
N ASN A 330 17.37 8.53 18.77
CA ASN A 330 17.26 7.61 19.90
C ASN A 330 17.25 8.37 21.22
N PHE A 331 16.39 7.94 22.15
CA PHE A 331 16.18 8.61 23.43
C PHE A 331 17.47 8.91 24.21
N ASN A 332 18.42 7.96 24.19
CA ASN A 332 19.70 8.14 24.88
C ASN A 332 20.55 9.24 24.21
N THR A 333 20.56 9.33 22.88
CA THR A 333 21.26 10.40 22.15
C THR A 333 20.66 11.76 22.47
N LEU A 334 19.33 11.88 22.46
CA LEU A 334 18.65 13.13 22.80
C LEU A 334 18.94 13.54 24.25
N LYS A 335 18.91 12.57 25.17
CA LYS A 335 19.22 12.77 26.59
C LYS A 335 20.67 13.23 26.77
N ASN A 336 21.63 12.63 26.08
CA ASN A 336 23.04 13.03 26.12
C ASN A 336 23.22 14.48 25.65
N LEU A 337 22.58 14.86 24.55
CA LEU A 337 22.60 16.25 24.07
C LEU A 337 22.08 17.23 25.12
N TYR A 338 21.01 16.87 25.83
CA TYR A 338 20.47 17.67 26.93
C TYR A 338 21.42 17.75 28.13
N GLU A 339 22.00 16.63 28.56
CA GLU A 339 22.94 16.57 29.69
C GLU A 339 24.21 17.39 29.43
N MET A 340 24.60 17.56 28.16
CA MET A 340 25.68 18.46 27.74
C MET A 340 25.28 19.96 27.75
N GLY A 341 24.08 20.28 28.23
CA GLY A 341 23.61 21.65 28.43
C GLY A 341 22.90 22.26 27.23
N SER A 342 22.35 21.45 26.32
CA SER A 342 21.51 21.94 25.20
C SER A 342 20.15 22.45 25.69
N PRO A 343 19.87 23.76 25.61
CA PRO A 343 18.56 24.31 25.90
C PRO A 343 17.61 24.22 24.68
N LEU A 344 18.01 23.54 23.60
CA LEU A 344 17.15 23.37 22.41
C LEU A 344 15.77 22.81 22.78
N LEU A 345 15.70 21.97 23.81
CA LEU A 345 14.46 21.38 24.28
C LEU A 345 13.44 22.42 24.75
N PHE A 346 13.86 23.61 25.23
CA PHE A 346 12.96 24.62 25.81
C PHE A 346 12.04 25.33 24.79
N PHE A 347 12.31 25.27 23.49
CA PHE A 347 11.57 26.01 22.45
C PHE A 347 10.40 25.21 21.84
N LEU A 348 9.50 24.72 22.69
CA LEU A 348 8.35 23.86 22.33
C LEU A 348 7.24 24.53 21.51
N SER A 349 7.22 25.86 21.40
CA SER A 349 6.20 26.59 20.63
C SER A 349 6.14 26.16 19.16
N HIS A 350 7.21 25.59 18.61
CA HIS A 350 7.31 25.14 17.22
C HIS A 350 6.82 23.70 16.98
N LEU A 351 6.48 22.92 18.02
CA LEU A 351 6.02 21.53 17.84
C LEU A 351 4.59 21.39 17.31
N LYS A 352 3.79 22.47 17.23
CA LYS A 352 2.40 22.42 16.74
C LYS A 352 2.26 21.70 15.40
N GLY A 353 3.15 21.96 14.44
CA GLY A 353 3.09 21.35 13.11
C GLY A 353 3.68 19.93 13.04
N GLY A 354 4.73 19.64 13.81
CA GLY A 354 5.38 18.32 13.78
C GLY A 354 4.60 17.26 14.56
N PHE A 355 3.98 17.64 15.67
CA PHE A 355 3.30 16.71 16.57
C PHE A 355 2.00 16.16 15.98
N SER A 356 1.19 17.00 15.33
CA SER A 356 -0.02 16.56 14.64
C SER A 356 0.30 15.56 13.54
N LYS A 357 1.31 15.83 12.69
CA LYS A 357 1.69 14.96 11.56
C LYS A 357 2.08 13.53 11.98
N TYR A 358 2.80 13.36 13.10
CA TYR A 358 3.17 12.04 13.62
C TYR A 358 2.05 11.33 14.37
N ILE A 359 1.24 12.07 15.13
CA ILE A 359 0.00 11.51 15.70
C ILE A 359 -0.89 11.01 14.58
N THR A 360 -1.09 11.80 13.53
CA THR A 360 -1.86 11.42 12.34
C THR A 360 -1.25 10.19 11.68
N HIS A 361 0.07 10.15 11.43
CA HIS A 361 0.73 8.95 10.89
C HIS A 361 0.53 7.71 11.77
N PHE A 362 0.67 7.86 13.09
CA PHE A 362 0.48 6.76 14.01
C PHE A 362 -0.97 6.29 14.03
N PHE A 363 -1.96 7.18 14.18
CA PHE A 363 -3.36 6.75 14.22
C PHE A 363 -3.85 6.20 12.88
N ILE A 364 -3.51 6.84 11.75
CA ILE A 364 -3.86 6.34 10.42
C ILE A 364 -3.15 5.00 10.15
N GLY A 365 -1.83 4.96 10.35
CA GLY A 365 -1.01 3.78 10.07
C GLY A 365 -1.32 2.58 10.96
N PHE A 366 -1.86 2.79 12.17
CA PHE A 366 -2.06 1.72 13.14
C PHE A 366 -3.51 1.22 13.25
N ASN A 367 -4.51 2.08 13.00
CA ASN A 367 -5.93 1.69 13.11
C ASN A 367 -6.57 1.27 11.77
N ASN A 368 -6.00 1.63 10.61
CA ASN A 368 -6.58 1.27 9.30
C ASN A 368 -5.83 0.11 8.62
N ASN A 369 -6.33 -1.12 8.80
CA ASN A 369 -5.78 -2.31 8.13
C ASN A 369 -5.95 -2.31 6.59
N GLN A 370 -6.94 -1.60 6.03
CA GLN A 370 -7.18 -1.59 4.57
C GLN A 370 -6.44 -0.45 3.86
N GLU A 371 -6.31 0.74 4.46
CA GLU A 371 -5.46 1.80 3.89
C GLU A 371 -3.97 1.53 4.08
N LYS A 372 -3.61 0.66 5.05
CA LYS A 372 -2.29 0.05 5.11
C LYS A 372 -1.87 -0.53 3.76
N GLU A 373 -2.78 -1.23 3.08
CA GLU A 373 -2.46 -1.84 1.78
C GLU A 373 -2.32 -0.84 0.65
N LEU A 374 -2.97 0.34 0.68
CA LEU A 374 -2.90 1.29 -0.43
C LEU A 374 -1.80 2.35 -0.23
N TYR A 375 -1.69 2.92 0.97
CA TYR A 375 -0.68 3.95 1.25
C TYR A 375 0.72 3.34 1.44
N TYR A 376 0.82 2.12 2.00
CA TYR A 376 2.11 1.46 2.19
C TYR A 376 2.51 0.50 1.05
N LYS A 377 1.59 0.03 0.17
CA LYS A 377 2.01 -0.72 -1.03
C LYS A 377 3.01 0.06 -1.87
N ASP A 378 2.83 1.37 -1.95
CA ASP A 378 3.65 2.22 -2.80
C ASP A 378 5.02 2.55 -2.17
N TYR A 379 5.22 2.33 -0.86
CA TYR A 379 6.43 2.78 -0.16
C TYR A 379 7.17 1.72 0.66
N TYR A 380 6.51 0.65 1.14
CA TYR A 380 7.14 -0.30 2.07
C TYR A 380 6.63 -1.74 1.88
N GLU A 381 7.48 -2.61 1.36
CA GLU A 381 7.21 -4.05 1.28
C GLU A 381 7.24 -4.72 2.67
N ASN A 382 6.24 -5.57 2.90
CA ASN A 382 5.98 -6.51 4.00
C ASN A 382 7.08 -6.73 5.06
N ASN A 383 6.88 -6.16 6.27
CA ASN A 383 7.35 -6.57 7.63
C ASN A 383 7.65 -5.40 8.61
N LYS A 384 7.39 -4.14 8.23
CA LYS A 384 7.79 -2.96 9.03
C LYS A 384 6.86 -2.54 10.18
N ASP A 385 5.75 -3.23 10.44
CA ASP A 385 4.80 -2.83 11.49
C ASP A 385 5.43 -2.72 12.89
N HIS A 386 6.40 -3.60 13.19
CA HIS A 386 7.15 -3.56 14.46
C HIS A 386 8.16 -2.41 14.50
N GLU A 387 8.83 -2.12 13.37
CA GLU A 387 9.78 -1.02 13.26
C GLU A 387 9.08 0.33 13.45
N LEU A 388 7.95 0.55 12.75
CA LEU A 388 7.14 1.76 12.87
C LEU A 388 6.64 1.99 14.30
N PHE A 389 6.22 0.93 14.99
CA PHE A 389 5.80 1.04 16.39
C PHE A 389 6.96 1.45 17.31
N ASN A 390 8.16 0.90 17.09
CA ASN A 390 9.34 1.22 17.87
C ASN A 390 9.83 2.65 17.61
N GLU A 391 9.79 3.10 16.34
CA GLU A 391 10.09 4.49 15.96
C GLU A 391 9.13 5.47 16.64
N PHE A 392 7.81 5.18 16.59
CA PHE A 392 6.81 5.96 17.31
C PHE A 392 7.09 5.99 18.82
N LEU A 393 7.40 4.83 19.42
CA LEU A 393 7.68 4.73 20.84
C LEU A 393 8.87 5.60 21.26
N ASN A 394 9.95 5.55 20.48
CA ASN A 394 11.13 6.37 20.70
C ASN A 394 10.80 7.86 20.56
N TYR A 395 10.08 8.25 19.50
CA TYR A 395 9.61 9.62 19.31
C TYR A 395 8.72 10.11 20.46
N PHE A 396 7.74 9.31 20.88
CA PHE A 396 6.83 9.66 21.97
C PHE A 396 7.57 9.81 23.30
N LYS A 397 8.57 8.94 23.55
CA LYS A 397 9.46 9.04 24.70
C LYS A 397 10.25 10.36 24.70
N ASN A 398 10.78 10.76 23.54
CA ASN A 398 11.47 12.04 23.34
C ASN A 398 10.56 13.24 23.56
N VAL A 399 9.31 13.17 23.08
CA VAL A 399 8.31 14.21 23.31
C VAL A 399 8.04 14.35 24.80
N LEU A 400 7.73 13.25 25.50
CA LEU A 400 7.46 13.27 26.95
C LEU A 400 8.62 13.85 27.76
N PHE A 401 9.86 13.50 27.38
CA PHE A 401 11.06 14.00 28.03
C PHE A 401 11.26 15.50 27.77
N THR A 402 11.12 15.92 26.51
CA THR A 402 11.23 17.32 26.10
C THR A 402 10.17 18.16 26.78
N THR A 403 8.90 17.74 26.78
CA THR A 403 7.81 18.46 27.46
C THR A 403 8.00 18.53 28.97
N ALA A 404 8.46 17.45 29.59
CA ALA A 404 8.77 17.42 31.00
C ALA A 404 9.83 18.46 31.40
N ILE A 405 10.93 18.55 30.64
CA ILE A 405 12.01 19.50 30.88
C ILE A 405 11.52 20.93 30.67
N SER A 406 10.91 21.18 29.52
CA SER A 406 10.64 22.54 29.05
C SER A 406 9.53 23.23 29.82
N TYR A 407 8.50 22.48 30.22
CA TYR A 407 7.44 22.99 31.08
C TYR A 407 7.76 22.82 32.58
N ARG A 408 8.88 22.18 32.92
CA ARG A 408 9.22 21.77 34.30
C ARG A 408 8.05 21.08 35.00
N ASN A 409 7.35 20.23 34.26
CA ASN A 409 6.06 19.67 34.66
C ASN A 409 6.19 18.20 35.07
N GLN A 410 5.97 17.93 36.36
CA GLN A 410 6.06 16.59 36.95
C GLN A 410 5.05 15.60 36.37
N LEU A 411 3.96 16.08 35.77
CA LEU A 411 2.98 15.23 35.12
C LEU A 411 3.59 14.52 33.90
N PHE A 412 4.33 15.24 33.04
CA PHE A 412 5.01 14.63 31.89
C PHE A 412 6.12 13.67 32.32
N MET A 413 6.85 14.00 33.40
CA MET A 413 7.81 13.05 34.00
C MET A 413 7.11 11.78 34.48
N SER A 414 5.94 11.90 35.10
CA SER A 414 5.14 10.77 35.56
C SER A 414 4.64 9.92 34.39
N MET A 415 4.23 10.54 33.28
CA MET A 415 3.88 9.85 32.03
C MET A 415 5.09 9.12 31.42
N LEU A 416 6.28 9.74 31.41
CA LEU A 416 7.51 9.11 30.94
C LEU A 416 7.89 7.89 31.80
N LYS A 417 7.79 8.00 33.13
CA LYS A 417 7.97 6.89 34.06
C LYS A 417 6.97 5.76 33.77
N LYS A 418 5.71 6.11 33.57
CA LYS A 418 4.65 5.16 33.21
C LYS A 418 4.93 4.46 31.87
N LEU A 419 5.39 5.19 30.84
CA LEU A 419 5.79 4.61 29.56
C LEU A 419 6.92 3.59 29.73
N ASN A 420 8.01 3.96 30.42
CA ASN A 420 9.12 3.04 30.66
C ASN A 420 8.67 1.79 31.41
N TYR A 421 7.81 1.96 32.42
CA TYR A 421 7.24 0.83 33.15
C TYR A 421 6.43 -0.12 32.26
N LEU A 422 5.60 0.41 31.34
CA LEU A 422 4.85 -0.39 30.37
C LEU A 422 5.79 -1.20 29.45
N LEU A 423 6.88 -0.58 29.01
CA LEU A 423 7.89 -1.24 28.16
C LEU A 423 8.62 -2.36 28.92
N ASP A 424 9.06 -2.08 30.14
CA ASP A 424 9.73 -3.06 31.01
C ASP A 424 8.80 -4.25 31.33
N PHE A 425 7.52 -3.96 31.59
CA PHE A 425 6.51 -4.99 31.83
C PHE A 425 6.32 -5.88 30.58
N ASN A 426 6.23 -5.28 29.39
CA ASN A 426 6.10 -6.02 28.14
C ASN A 426 7.32 -6.93 27.88
N GLN A 427 8.53 -6.43 28.10
CA GLN A 427 9.77 -7.22 27.96
C GLN A 427 9.79 -8.41 28.92
N LYS A 428 9.42 -8.21 30.19
CA LYS A 428 9.32 -9.30 31.18
C LYS A 428 8.28 -10.34 30.77
N LYS A 429 7.12 -9.92 30.27
CA LYS A 429 6.07 -10.82 29.78
C LYS A 429 6.54 -11.66 28.60
N GLN A 430 7.26 -11.05 27.64
CA GLN A 430 7.85 -11.77 26.50
C GLN A 430 8.91 -12.77 26.94
N GLN A 431 9.78 -12.41 27.89
CA GLN A 431 10.78 -13.31 28.46
C GLN A 431 10.11 -14.50 29.18
N GLN A 432 9.04 -14.27 29.94
CA GLN A 432 8.28 -15.34 30.60
C GLN A 432 7.61 -16.28 29.59
N GLN A 433 7.02 -15.73 28.51
CA GLN A 433 6.43 -16.54 27.44
C GLN A 433 7.48 -17.40 26.72
N GLN A 434 8.66 -16.85 26.44
CA GLN A 434 9.77 -17.61 25.86
C GLN A 434 10.26 -18.71 26.81
N GLN A 435 10.35 -18.44 28.11
CA GLN A 435 10.70 -19.47 29.11
C GLN A 435 9.65 -20.57 29.21
N GLN A 436 8.35 -20.24 29.15
CA GLN A 436 7.27 -21.22 29.14
C GLN A 436 7.28 -22.08 27.87
N GLN A 437 7.55 -21.47 26.71
CA GLN A 437 7.70 -22.21 25.45
C GLN A 437 8.91 -23.14 25.47
N GLN A 438 10.04 -22.70 26.03
CA GLN A 438 11.22 -23.56 26.22
C GLN A 438 10.93 -24.72 27.17
N GLN A 439 10.22 -24.48 28.29
CA GLN A 439 9.82 -25.55 29.21
C GLN A 439 8.84 -26.54 28.57
N GLN A 440 7.87 -26.07 27.77
CA GLN A 440 6.95 -26.94 27.02
C GLN A 440 7.67 -27.77 25.96
N GLN A 441 8.68 -27.22 25.28
CA GLN A 441 9.52 -27.97 24.36
C GLN A 441 10.39 -29.00 25.09
N GLU A 442 10.88 -28.71 26.29
CA GLU A 442 11.61 -29.69 27.10
C GLU A 442 10.70 -30.83 27.57
N ILE A 443 9.46 -30.54 27.98
CA ILE A 443 8.46 -31.55 28.38
C ILE A 443 8.08 -32.43 27.18
N ASN A 444 7.81 -31.84 26.01
CA ASN A 444 7.43 -32.59 24.82
C ASN A 444 8.57 -33.48 24.28
N ASN A 445 9.84 -33.10 24.49
CA ASN A 445 10.99 -33.91 24.09
C ASN A 445 11.28 -35.07 25.08
N ASP A 446 10.82 -34.99 26.33
CA ASP A 446 10.93 -36.09 27.31
C ASP A 446 9.75 -37.09 27.19
N ASP A 447 8.64 -36.72 26.55
CA ASP A 447 7.44 -37.57 26.39
C ASP A 447 7.42 -38.43 25.12
N ASP A 448 8.32 -38.23 24.15
CA ASP A 448 8.45 -39.13 22.98
C ASP A 448 8.96 -40.55 23.36
N ASP A 449 9.50 -40.74 24.57
CA ASP A 449 9.86 -42.06 25.13
C ASP A 449 8.75 -42.69 26.01
N LYS A 450 7.59 -42.04 26.18
CA LYS A 450 6.44 -42.59 26.92
C LYS A 450 5.17 -42.61 26.08
N LYS A 451 5.10 -43.66 25.27
CA LYS A 451 3.90 -44.14 24.58
C LYS A 451 2.66 -44.15 25.50
N TYR A 452 1.73 -43.24 25.20
CA TYR A 452 0.32 -43.14 25.56
C TYR A 452 -0.23 -44.05 26.67
N ASN A 453 -0.60 -43.41 27.79
CA ASN A 453 -1.73 -43.83 28.62
C ASN A 453 -2.41 -42.57 29.20
N THR A 454 -3.12 -41.82 28.36
CA THR A 454 -3.88 -40.63 28.78
C THR A 454 -5.34 -40.98 28.99
N ASN A 455 -5.71 -41.12 30.27
CA ASN A 455 -7.08 -41.12 30.76
C ASN A 455 -7.64 -39.70 30.69
N ASP A 456 -8.16 -39.30 29.52
CA ASP A 456 -8.92 -38.05 29.38
C ASP A 456 -10.43 -38.32 29.64
N ASP A 457 -10.98 -37.68 30.68
CA ASP A 457 -12.40 -37.71 31.01
C ASP A 457 -13.19 -36.87 29.98
N TYR A 458 -14.03 -37.51 29.15
CA TYR A 458 -14.91 -36.82 28.21
C TYR A 458 -16.30 -36.58 28.82
N PHE A 459 -16.85 -35.37 28.60
CA PHE A 459 -18.20 -35.00 29.02
C PHE A 459 -19.13 -34.95 27.80
N TYR A 460 -20.19 -35.76 27.82
CA TYR A 460 -21.21 -35.78 26.78
C TYR A 460 -22.54 -35.24 27.30
N ILE A 461 -23.18 -34.36 26.51
CA ILE A 461 -24.52 -33.84 26.77
C ILE A 461 -25.51 -34.86 26.20
N LEU A 462 -26.25 -35.55 27.07
CA LEU A 462 -27.21 -36.58 26.66
C LEU A 462 -28.59 -35.97 26.38
N ASN A 463 -28.99 -34.93 27.13
CA ASN A 463 -30.22 -34.15 26.96
C ASN A 463 -30.11 -32.81 27.72
N LYS A 464 -31.07 -31.88 27.54
CA LYS A 464 -31.02 -30.48 28.05
C LYS A 464 -30.65 -30.30 29.54
N ASN A 465 -30.80 -31.34 30.37
CA ASN A 465 -30.58 -31.31 31.82
C ASN A 465 -29.71 -32.47 32.37
N GLU A 466 -29.06 -33.30 31.53
CA GLU A 466 -28.28 -34.48 31.98
C GLU A 466 -26.90 -34.54 31.32
N TYR A 467 -25.86 -34.71 32.14
CA TYR A 467 -24.47 -34.82 31.71
C TYR A 467 -23.92 -36.20 32.07
N ALA A 468 -23.31 -36.89 31.11
CA ALA A 468 -22.56 -38.12 31.38
C ALA A 468 -21.07 -37.80 31.46
N LYS A 469 -20.47 -38.16 32.59
CA LYS A 469 -19.01 -38.19 32.76
C LYS A 469 -18.55 -39.63 32.53
N ILE A 470 -17.69 -39.84 31.54
CA ILE A 470 -17.18 -41.17 31.18
C ILE A 470 -15.68 -41.21 31.47
N ASN A 471 -15.26 -42.23 32.23
CA ASN A 471 -13.86 -42.65 32.31
C ASN A 471 -13.77 -44.16 32.03
N GLU A 472 -12.57 -44.70 31.81
CA GLU A 472 -12.35 -46.10 31.36
C GLU A 472 -13.05 -47.16 32.22
N ASN A 473 -13.42 -46.85 33.47
CA ASN A 473 -14.00 -47.81 34.40
C ASN A 473 -15.42 -47.50 34.87
N SER A 474 -16.05 -46.39 34.43
CA SER A 474 -17.45 -46.09 34.80
C SER A 474 -18.08 -44.96 33.97
N ILE A 475 -19.39 -45.09 33.72
CA ILE A 475 -20.28 -44.01 33.27
C ILE A 475 -21.05 -43.53 34.49
N ARG A 476 -20.92 -42.25 34.86
CA ARG A 476 -21.74 -41.63 35.91
C ARG A 476 -22.54 -40.46 35.33
N ILE A 477 -23.86 -40.50 35.53
CA ILE A 477 -24.75 -39.38 35.23
C ILE A 477 -24.63 -38.37 36.38
N VAL A 478 -24.34 -37.11 36.06
CA VAL A 478 -24.16 -36.04 37.05
C VAL A 478 -25.23 -34.96 36.82
N GLY A 479 -25.89 -34.55 37.90
CA GLY A 479 -26.88 -33.47 37.87
C GLY A 479 -26.24 -32.10 37.61
N GLN A 480 -27.02 -31.20 36.99
CA GLN A 480 -26.60 -29.84 36.62
C GLN A 480 -26.09 -29.05 37.85
N PRO A 481 -24.93 -28.36 37.77
CA PRO A 481 -24.46 -27.51 38.86
C PRO A 481 -25.39 -26.29 39.03
N ASP A 482 -25.75 -26.00 40.27
CA ASP A 482 -26.76 -25.00 40.67
C ASP A 482 -26.29 -23.57 40.33
N LEU A 483 -26.98 -22.93 39.39
CA LEU A 483 -26.81 -21.53 38.99
C LEU A 483 -28.12 -20.78 39.23
N SER A 484 -28.44 -20.53 40.50
CA SER A 484 -29.61 -19.74 40.88
C SER A 484 -29.26 -18.55 41.79
N GLN A 485 -28.89 -17.42 41.19
CA GLN A 485 -29.03 -16.10 41.83
C GLN A 485 -29.66 -15.10 40.85
N LYS A 486 -30.98 -14.91 40.95
CA LYS A 486 -31.72 -13.82 40.31
C LYS A 486 -31.83 -12.65 41.29
N GLN A 487 -31.07 -11.58 41.06
CA GLN A 487 -31.33 -10.29 41.70
C GLN A 487 -32.34 -9.48 40.86
N ARG A 488 -33.37 -8.96 41.53
CA ARG A 488 -34.33 -8.00 40.97
C ARG A 488 -33.68 -6.61 40.94
N ILE A 489 -33.68 -5.94 39.78
CA ILE A 489 -33.17 -4.58 39.62
C ILE A 489 -34.36 -3.61 39.51
N ASN A 490 -34.32 -2.57 40.34
CA ASN A 490 -35.29 -1.47 40.39
C ASN A 490 -35.12 -0.51 39.20
N ASN A 491 -36.24 -0.09 38.62
CA ASN A 491 -36.29 0.84 37.49
C ASN A 491 -36.17 2.30 37.94
N ASN A 492 -34.94 2.78 38.12
CA ASN A 492 -34.56 4.20 37.96
C ASN A 492 -33.04 4.30 38.11
N ILE A 493 -32.29 4.06 37.04
CA ILE A 493 -30.84 4.06 37.12
C ILE A 493 -30.20 4.70 35.88
N GLY A 494 -29.23 5.59 36.11
CA GLY A 494 -28.51 6.34 35.08
C GLY A 494 -27.64 5.48 34.18
N PHE A 495 -27.25 6.03 33.02
CA PHE A 495 -26.57 5.35 31.91
C PHE A 495 -25.44 4.36 32.30
N LYS A 496 -24.64 4.67 33.32
CA LYS A 496 -23.59 3.79 33.87
C LYS A 496 -24.11 2.39 34.24
N SER A 497 -25.28 2.29 34.87
CA SER A 497 -25.87 0.99 35.20
C SER A 497 -26.48 0.30 34.00
N LYS A 498 -26.90 1.04 32.98
CA LYS A 498 -27.47 0.51 31.74
C LYS A 498 -26.37 -0.19 30.94
N ILE A 499 -25.20 0.43 30.78
CA ILE A 499 -24.02 -0.24 30.21
C ILE A 499 -23.62 -1.44 31.07
N GLN A 500 -23.53 -1.28 32.40
CA GLN A 500 -23.14 -2.38 33.27
C GLN A 500 -24.14 -3.55 33.23
N SER A 501 -25.44 -3.27 33.04
CA SER A 501 -26.50 -4.27 32.81
C SER A 501 -26.43 -4.93 31.44
N LEU A 502 -26.03 -4.20 30.39
CA LEU A 502 -25.88 -4.73 29.04
C LEU A 502 -24.61 -5.61 28.92
N LEU A 503 -23.50 -5.18 29.53
CA LEU A 503 -22.26 -5.96 29.61
C LEU A 503 -22.44 -7.23 30.45
N SER A 504 -23.13 -7.14 31.59
CA SER A 504 -23.41 -8.33 32.41
C SER A 504 -24.36 -9.32 31.73
N LYS A 505 -25.30 -8.86 30.87
CA LYS A 505 -26.12 -9.76 30.04
C LYS A 505 -25.32 -10.49 28.96
N LYS A 506 -24.27 -9.88 28.41
CA LYS A 506 -23.46 -10.48 27.32
C LYS A 506 -22.42 -11.49 27.85
N ASN A 507 -21.86 -11.24 29.03
CA ASN A 507 -20.83 -12.09 29.64
C ASN A 507 -21.39 -13.36 30.32
N LEU A 508 -22.70 -13.53 30.44
CA LEU A 508 -23.33 -14.74 31.01
C LEU A 508 -23.24 -15.97 30.09
N ASN A 509 -22.79 -15.80 28.84
CA ASN A 509 -22.76 -16.86 27.83
C ASN A 509 -21.35 -17.43 27.53
N GLU A 510 -20.30 -17.00 28.25
CA GLU A 510 -18.95 -17.57 28.10
C GLU A 510 -18.58 -18.46 29.31
N PRO A 511 -18.20 -19.73 29.10
CA PRO A 511 -17.76 -20.60 30.18
C PRO A 511 -16.36 -20.19 30.66
N SER A 512 -16.25 -19.65 31.87
CA SER A 512 -14.97 -19.28 32.47
C SER A 512 -14.21 -20.52 32.98
N THR A 513 -13.10 -20.88 32.35
CA THR A 513 -12.10 -21.80 32.90
C THR A 513 -11.26 -21.07 33.95
N GLN A 514 -11.49 -21.35 35.24
CA GLN A 514 -10.64 -20.86 36.33
C GLN A 514 -9.30 -21.62 36.35
N ILE A 515 -8.25 -21.02 35.80
CA ILE A 515 -6.87 -21.49 35.97
C ILE A 515 -6.35 -21.02 37.34
N LYS A 516 -5.85 -21.95 38.16
CA LYS A 516 -5.21 -21.69 39.46
C LYS A 516 -3.84 -21.03 39.24
N GLY A 517 -3.77 -19.70 39.31
CA GLY A 517 -2.53 -18.90 39.23
C GLY A 517 -2.51 -17.70 40.19
N SER A 518 -3.16 -17.80 41.36
CA SER A 518 -3.57 -16.64 42.18
C SER A 518 -2.53 -16.06 43.15
N GLN A 519 -1.31 -16.61 43.26
CA GLN A 519 -0.31 -16.10 44.20
C GLN A 519 0.79 -15.21 43.58
N GLU A 520 1.19 -15.40 42.32
CA GLU A 520 2.20 -14.54 41.69
C GLU A 520 1.65 -13.24 41.09
N GLN A 521 0.38 -13.22 40.65
CA GLN A 521 -0.27 -11.99 40.14
C GLN A 521 -0.35 -10.89 41.21
N LYS A 522 -0.53 -11.24 42.49
CA LYS A 522 -0.66 -10.25 43.58
C LYS A 522 0.61 -9.44 43.84
N ASN A 523 1.80 -9.96 43.52
CA ASN A 523 3.05 -9.24 43.74
C ASN A 523 3.42 -8.27 42.60
N ILE A 524 2.83 -8.44 41.42
CA ILE A 524 3.09 -7.57 40.25
C ILE A 524 2.07 -6.41 40.19
N GLU A 525 0.88 -6.58 40.76
CA GLU A 525 -0.21 -5.58 40.73
C GLU A 525 0.02 -4.31 41.58
N SER A 526 1.08 -4.23 42.39
CA SER A 526 1.22 -3.17 43.41
C SER A 526 2.49 -2.30 43.35
N ILE A 527 3.07 -2.09 42.16
CA ILE A 527 4.03 -0.99 41.99
C ILE A 527 3.25 0.33 41.86
N ASP A 528 2.92 0.87 43.04
CA ASP A 528 2.32 2.16 43.26
C ASP A 528 3.35 3.24 42.87
N ILE A 529 3.15 3.90 41.73
CA ILE A 529 3.95 5.06 41.32
C ILE A 529 3.57 6.19 42.29
N ARG A 530 4.08 6.22 43.52
CA ARG A 530 3.61 7.08 44.64
C ARG A 530 3.90 8.60 44.52
N ASP A 531 4.01 9.14 43.31
CA ASP A 531 4.03 10.59 43.12
C ASP A 531 2.58 11.11 43.18
N GLU A 532 2.29 12.18 43.91
CA GLU A 532 0.93 12.74 43.98
C GLU A 532 0.36 13.07 42.60
N ASN A 533 1.23 13.41 41.64
CA ASN A 533 0.86 13.69 40.26
C ASN A 533 0.46 12.44 39.46
N SER A 534 0.90 11.24 39.87
CA SER A 534 0.57 9.99 39.18
C SER A 534 -0.90 9.59 39.39
N LYS A 535 -1.51 10.04 40.49
CA LYS A 535 -2.93 9.75 40.83
C LYS A 535 -3.89 10.29 39.77
N ILE A 536 -3.45 11.27 38.98
CA ILE A 536 -4.22 11.87 37.87
C ILE A 536 -4.18 10.96 36.63
N LEU A 537 -3.13 10.15 36.47
CA LEU A 537 -2.95 9.25 35.34
C LEU A 537 -3.91 8.07 35.42
N GLY A 538 -4.41 7.61 34.27
CA GLY A 538 -5.26 6.44 34.20
C GLY A 538 -4.53 5.18 34.73
N PRO A 539 -5.24 4.23 35.36
CA PRO A 539 -4.63 2.97 35.76
C PRO A 539 -4.20 2.14 34.53
N ILE A 540 -3.14 1.36 34.71
CA ILE A 540 -2.68 0.34 33.74
C ILE A 540 -3.58 -0.89 33.86
N ILE A 541 -4.03 -1.42 32.73
CA ILE A 541 -4.82 -2.66 32.72
C ILE A 541 -3.90 -3.85 32.45
N TYR A 542 -3.58 -4.61 33.49
CA TYR A 542 -2.74 -5.82 33.38
C TYR A 542 -3.49 -7.03 32.83
N LYS A 543 -4.81 -7.10 33.04
CA LYS A 543 -5.66 -8.15 32.45
C LYS A 543 -5.67 -7.98 30.93
N ASP A 544 -5.38 -9.06 30.21
CA ASP A 544 -5.28 -9.07 28.75
C ASP A 544 -4.36 -7.95 28.24
N PHE A 545 -3.20 -7.79 28.90
CA PHE A 545 -2.25 -6.72 28.60
C PHE A 545 -1.79 -6.75 27.15
N ASP A 546 -2.04 -5.65 26.46
CA ASP A 546 -1.58 -5.36 25.11
C ASP A 546 -0.81 -4.03 25.14
N ILE A 547 0.49 -4.08 24.82
CA ILE A 547 1.38 -2.92 24.93
C ILE A 547 0.90 -1.76 24.04
N LYS A 548 0.36 -2.09 22.86
CA LYS A 548 -0.18 -1.14 21.90
C LYS A 548 -1.38 -0.38 22.50
N ARG A 549 -2.36 -1.11 23.05
CA ARG A 549 -3.51 -0.55 23.78
C ARG A 549 -3.08 0.37 24.91
N GLU A 550 -2.16 -0.07 25.77
CA GLU A 550 -1.77 0.72 26.95
C GLU A 550 -0.98 1.99 26.59
N ILE A 551 -0.17 1.96 25.52
CA ILE A 551 0.50 3.15 24.99
C ILE A 551 -0.50 4.12 24.37
N GLN A 552 -1.46 3.64 23.59
CA GLN A 552 -2.54 4.48 23.07
C GLN A 552 -3.36 5.08 24.21
N ARG A 553 -3.62 4.32 25.26
CA ARG A 553 -4.31 4.79 26.47
C ARG A 553 -3.52 5.92 27.16
N LEU A 554 -2.21 5.76 27.33
CA LEU A 554 -1.31 6.79 27.87
C LEU A 554 -1.30 8.04 26.98
N LEU A 555 -1.22 7.88 25.65
CA LEU A 555 -1.25 9.00 24.71
C LEU A 555 -2.57 9.77 24.78
N ILE A 556 -3.71 9.09 24.65
CA ILE A 556 -5.03 9.71 24.52
C ILE A 556 -5.53 10.27 25.85
N PHE A 557 -5.53 9.46 26.90
CA PHE A 557 -6.22 9.80 28.15
C PHE A 557 -5.35 10.52 29.15
N ASP A 558 -4.03 10.38 29.06
CA ASP A 558 -3.11 11.06 29.94
C ASP A 558 -2.46 12.24 29.20
N PHE A 559 -1.72 11.98 28.13
CA PHE A 559 -0.88 12.99 27.48
C PHE A 559 -1.69 14.06 26.74
N LEU A 560 -2.59 13.67 25.82
CA LEU A 560 -3.40 14.62 25.05
C LEU A 560 -4.40 15.35 25.95
N LYS A 561 -5.03 14.63 26.88
CA LYS A 561 -6.03 15.19 27.79
C LYS A 561 -5.45 16.25 28.74
N PHE A 562 -4.32 15.95 29.40
CA PHE A 562 -3.80 16.82 30.47
C PHE A 562 -2.58 17.63 30.05
N GLY A 563 -1.75 17.10 29.15
CA GLY A 563 -0.50 17.73 28.75
C GLY A 563 -0.66 18.78 27.65
N LEU A 564 -1.59 18.56 26.73
CA LEU A 564 -1.70 19.32 25.48
C LEU A 564 -3.13 19.81 25.20
N GLY A 565 -3.97 20.01 26.22
CA GLY A 565 -5.36 20.46 26.03
C GLY A 565 -5.53 21.79 25.24
N ASN A 566 -4.45 22.55 25.03
CA ASN A 566 -4.41 23.75 24.17
C ASN A 566 -3.96 23.49 22.72
N TYR A 567 -3.55 22.27 22.38
CA TYR A 567 -2.87 21.92 21.12
C TYR A 567 -3.62 20.90 20.28
N ILE A 568 -4.51 20.11 20.86
CA ILE A 568 -5.48 19.29 20.14
C ILE A 568 -6.87 19.90 20.31
N ASP A 569 -7.61 20.03 19.21
CA ASP A 569 -9.00 20.48 19.33
C ASP A 569 -9.79 19.42 20.13
N PRO A 570 -10.65 19.82 21.08
CA PRO A 570 -11.49 18.87 21.82
C PRO A 570 -12.28 17.92 20.92
N SER A 571 -12.66 18.35 19.72
CA SER A 571 -13.32 17.51 18.70
C SER A 571 -12.41 16.37 18.22
N GLU A 572 -11.17 16.67 17.84
CA GLU A 572 -10.18 15.69 17.40
C GLU A 572 -9.87 14.69 18.52
N TRP A 573 -9.72 15.18 19.75
CA TRP A 573 -9.52 14.29 20.90
C TRP A 573 -10.73 13.36 21.14
N ALA A 574 -11.96 13.86 21.00
CA ALA A 574 -13.16 13.04 21.14
C ALA A 574 -13.25 11.93 20.08
N VAL A 575 -12.88 12.24 18.83
CA VAL A 575 -12.72 11.28 17.73
C VAL A 575 -11.74 10.17 18.13
N LEU A 576 -10.54 10.53 18.61
CA LEU A 576 -9.52 9.54 19.02
C LEU A 576 -9.99 8.66 20.17
N VAL A 577 -10.70 9.23 21.14
CA VAL A 577 -11.23 8.46 22.27
C VAL A 577 -12.33 7.50 21.81
N VAL A 578 -13.25 7.92 20.94
CA VAL A 578 -14.29 7.03 20.40
C VAL A 578 -13.67 5.91 19.57
N GLU A 579 -12.68 6.21 18.74
CA GLU A 579 -11.97 5.19 17.95
C GLU A 579 -11.26 4.17 18.86
N PHE A 580 -10.59 4.64 19.92
CA PHE A 580 -9.99 3.77 20.93
C PHE A 580 -11.03 2.86 21.59
N ILE A 581 -12.16 3.41 22.02
CA ILE A 581 -13.22 2.63 22.68
C ILE A 581 -13.82 1.60 21.73
N CYS A 582 -14.09 1.98 20.48
CA CYS A 582 -14.61 1.08 19.45
C CYS A 582 -13.62 -0.05 19.12
N THR A 583 -12.32 0.22 19.16
CA THR A 583 -11.25 -0.75 18.86
C THR A 583 -11.08 -1.76 19.99
N TYR A 584 -10.97 -1.30 21.25
CA TYR A 584 -10.67 -2.18 22.39
C TYR A 584 -11.89 -2.57 23.24
N LYS A 585 -13.08 -2.12 22.85
CA LYS A 585 -14.36 -2.38 23.54
C LYS A 585 -14.37 -1.93 25.01
N GLU A 586 -13.64 -0.84 25.30
CA GLU A 586 -13.51 -0.26 26.64
C GLU A 586 -14.62 0.76 26.97
N TYR A 587 -15.87 0.31 26.90
CA TYR A 587 -17.05 1.19 27.01
C TYR A 587 -17.14 1.96 28.34
N GLN A 588 -16.48 1.50 29.40
CA GLN A 588 -16.37 2.24 30.67
C GLN A 588 -15.69 3.61 30.51
N LEU A 589 -14.90 3.81 29.44
CA LEU A 589 -14.20 5.08 29.19
C LEU A 589 -15.10 6.12 28.53
N VAL A 590 -16.29 5.73 28.07
CA VAL A 590 -17.27 6.64 27.46
C VAL A 590 -17.64 7.80 28.40
N ASP A 591 -17.74 7.54 29.71
CA ASP A 591 -18.01 8.58 30.71
C ASP A 591 -16.93 9.68 30.70
N LYS A 592 -15.68 9.36 30.33
CA LYS A 592 -14.59 10.34 30.27
C LYS A 592 -14.74 11.34 29.12
N LEU A 593 -15.52 11.03 28.08
CA LEU A 593 -15.80 11.93 26.95
C LEU A 593 -16.76 13.06 27.33
N PHE A 594 -17.79 12.75 28.12
CA PHE A 594 -18.94 13.65 28.32
C PHE A 594 -18.91 14.37 29.67
N PHE A 595 -18.22 13.83 30.68
CA PHE A 595 -18.16 14.41 32.02
C PHE A 595 -16.85 15.16 32.31
N ILE A 596 -16.25 15.83 31.32
CA ILE A 596 -15.18 16.79 31.61
C ILE A 596 -15.83 18.00 32.29
N GLN A 597 -16.02 17.92 33.60
CA GLN A 597 -16.09 19.10 34.46
C GLN A 597 -14.75 19.80 34.34
N LEU A 598 -14.64 20.73 33.39
CA LEU A 598 -13.61 21.75 33.49
C LEU A 598 -13.97 22.55 34.74
N SER A 599 -13.18 22.35 35.79
CA SER A 599 -13.13 23.20 36.99
C SER A 599 -12.56 24.59 36.67
N ILE A 600 -12.82 25.10 35.46
CA ILE A 600 -12.40 26.41 35.01
C ILE A 600 -13.51 27.39 35.40
N SER A 601 -13.26 28.04 36.53
CA SER A 601 -14.02 29.13 37.15
C SER A 601 -15.29 28.75 37.93
N PRO A 602 -15.30 28.91 39.27
CA PRO A 602 -16.49 28.77 40.10
C PRO A 602 -17.60 29.80 39.81
N SER A 603 -17.39 30.74 38.88
CA SER A 603 -18.41 31.72 38.48
C SER A 603 -19.43 31.18 37.47
N ILE A 604 -19.18 30.05 36.81
CA ILE A 604 -20.13 29.41 35.89
C ILE A 604 -20.73 28.16 36.57
N LYS A 605 -21.38 28.37 37.72
CA LYS A 605 -22.18 27.32 38.36
C LYS A 605 -23.41 27.04 37.49
N GLY A 606 -23.42 25.90 36.79
CA GLY A 606 -24.66 25.30 36.31
C GLY A 606 -24.73 24.90 34.83
N ARG A 607 -23.68 25.05 34.04
CA ARG A 607 -23.66 24.50 32.67
C ARG A 607 -22.44 23.62 32.47
N SER A 608 -22.63 22.31 32.61
CA SER A 608 -21.79 21.32 31.95
C SER A 608 -21.98 21.48 30.44
N VAL A 609 -21.30 22.47 29.86
CA VAL A 609 -21.27 22.63 28.40
C VAL A 609 -20.44 21.47 27.88
N LEU A 610 -21.07 20.59 27.09
CA LEU A 610 -20.35 19.64 26.25
C LEU A 610 -19.42 20.45 25.35
N LEU A 611 -18.15 20.55 25.71
CA LEU A 611 -17.12 21.28 24.96
C LEU A 611 -16.47 20.42 23.88
N CYS A 612 -16.85 19.14 23.75
CA CYS A 612 -16.45 18.32 22.62
C CYS A 612 -17.31 18.70 21.41
N TYR A 613 -16.84 19.70 20.66
CA TYR A 613 -17.43 20.17 19.40
C TYR A 613 -17.20 19.22 18.22
N SER A 614 -16.79 17.97 18.44
CA SER A 614 -16.82 16.95 17.39
C SER A 614 -18.23 16.92 16.82
N THR A 615 -18.34 17.04 15.49
CA THR A 615 -19.67 16.97 14.90
C THR A 615 -20.24 15.61 15.28
N ARG A 616 -21.52 15.57 15.67
CA ARG A 616 -22.27 14.33 15.90
C ARG A 616 -21.96 13.30 14.82
N GLU A 617 -21.78 13.79 13.60
CA GLU A 617 -21.48 13.05 12.40
C GLU A 617 -20.13 12.31 12.42
N ASP A 618 -19.06 12.95 12.93
CA ASP A 618 -17.73 12.33 13.06
C ASP A 618 -17.76 11.14 14.02
N LEU A 619 -18.42 11.32 15.18
CA LEU A 619 -18.54 10.25 16.16
C LEU A 619 -19.39 9.08 15.63
N ILE A 620 -20.46 9.38 14.89
CA ILE A 620 -21.26 8.37 14.19
C ILE A 620 -20.42 7.64 13.14
N ASN A 621 -19.59 8.36 12.38
CA ASN A 621 -18.74 7.77 11.34
C ASN A 621 -17.77 6.75 11.93
N ILE A 622 -17.12 7.08 13.03
CA ILE A 622 -16.20 6.14 13.69
C ILE A 622 -16.96 4.93 14.23
N ALA A 623 -18.10 5.15 14.88
CA ALA A 623 -18.90 4.06 15.41
C ALA A 623 -19.43 3.15 14.27
N LEU A 624 -19.80 3.72 13.13
CA LEU A 624 -20.15 3.01 11.91
C LEU A 624 -18.97 2.23 11.34
N LYS A 625 -17.79 2.84 11.19
CA LYS A 625 -16.56 2.17 10.73
C LYS A 625 -16.30 0.87 11.49
N HIS A 626 -16.52 0.86 12.80
CA HIS A 626 -16.33 -0.32 13.65
C HIS A 626 -17.59 -1.18 13.85
N GLY A 627 -18.75 -0.79 13.29
CA GLY A 627 -20.05 -1.41 13.54
C GLY A 627 -20.40 -1.50 15.03
N ASP A 628 -19.97 -0.50 15.80
CA ASP A 628 -20.11 -0.48 17.25
C ASP A 628 -21.48 0.09 17.67
N ILE A 629 -22.43 -0.83 17.79
CA ILE A 629 -23.82 -0.54 18.15
C ILE A 629 -23.93 0.15 19.52
N MET A 630 -23.08 -0.23 20.49
CA MET A 630 -23.14 0.33 21.84
C MET A 630 -22.78 1.81 21.85
N ILE A 631 -21.76 2.18 21.08
CA ILE A 631 -21.35 3.58 20.91
C ILE A 631 -22.38 4.37 20.11
N LEU A 632 -22.96 3.78 19.05
CA LEU A 632 -24.04 4.43 18.29
C LEU A 632 -25.24 4.76 19.18
N GLU A 633 -25.70 3.80 20.00
CA GLU A 633 -26.80 4.03 20.94
C GLU A 633 -26.48 5.12 21.93
N PHE A 634 -25.26 5.09 22.48
CA PHE A 634 -24.83 6.11 23.41
C PHE A 634 -24.85 7.50 22.78
N ILE A 635 -24.24 7.66 21.60
CA ILE A 635 -24.24 8.92 20.84
C ILE A 635 -25.69 9.36 20.61
N GLY A 636 -26.56 8.47 20.12
CA GLY A 636 -27.97 8.74 19.88
C GLY A 636 -28.72 9.20 21.14
N GLU A 637 -28.48 8.59 22.30
CA GLU A 637 -29.09 8.99 23.58
C GLU A 637 -28.61 10.36 24.06
N GLN A 638 -27.34 10.70 23.89
CA GLN A 638 -26.80 12.01 24.29
C GLN A 638 -27.41 13.15 23.45
N PHE A 639 -27.55 12.96 22.14
CA PHE A 639 -28.07 14.00 21.25
C PHE A 639 -29.59 14.18 21.33
N LYS A 640 -30.36 13.13 21.65
CA LYS A 640 -31.82 13.24 21.88
C LYS A 640 -32.21 14.29 22.92
N ASN A 641 -31.35 14.54 23.90
CA ASN A 641 -31.62 15.48 24.98
C ASN A 641 -31.23 16.94 24.64
N GLN A 642 -30.57 17.18 23.51
CA GLN A 642 -29.98 18.50 23.15
C GLN A 642 -30.64 19.18 21.94
N ASP A 643 -31.51 18.50 21.20
CA ASP A 643 -32.09 18.97 19.94
C ASP A 643 -32.94 20.26 20.05
N SER A 644 -33.24 20.75 21.27
CA SER A 644 -33.95 22.03 21.46
C SER A 644 -33.05 23.29 21.39
N GLN A 645 -31.71 23.18 21.39
CA GLN A 645 -30.82 24.36 21.47
C GLN A 645 -29.66 24.43 20.46
N MET A 646 -29.43 23.41 19.63
CA MET A 646 -28.23 23.30 18.77
C MET A 646 -28.39 23.80 17.32
N THR A 647 -29.54 24.36 16.94
CA THR A 647 -29.88 24.72 15.54
C THR A 647 -29.13 25.92 14.93
N HIS A 648 -28.15 26.51 15.62
CA HIS A 648 -27.51 27.76 15.19
C HIS A 648 -25.97 27.75 15.11
N PHE A 649 -25.33 26.59 14.99
CA PHE A 649 -23.88 26.59 14.75
C PHE A 649 -23.57 26.86 13.26
N PRO A 650 -22.87 27.97 12.93
CA PRO A 650 -22.51 28.29 11.56
C PRO A 650 -21.53 27.23 11.03
N ASN A 651 -21.70 26.84 9.76
CA ASN A 651 -20.79 25.99 8.99
C ASN A 651 -19.32 26.33 9.26
N ARG A 652 -18.70 25.63 10.22
CA ARG A 652 -17.25 25.64 10.36
C ARG A 652 -16.70 24.61 9.39
N SER A 653 -15.58 24.96 8.77
CA SER A 653 -14.75 24.07 7.97
C SER A 653 -14.62 22.72 8.67
N ILE A 654 -15.10 21.66 8.01
CA ILE A 654 -14.89 20.26 8.42
C ILE A 654 -13.41 20.11 8.76
N PRO A 655 -13.04 19.51 9.91
CA PRO A 655 -11.64 19.28 10.25
C PRO A 655 -10.91 18.60 9.08
N TYR A 656 -9.72 19.09 8.74
CA TYR A 656 -8.90 18.58 7.61
C TYR A 656 -8.66 17.06 7.63
N TYR A 657 -8.92 16.38 8.74
CA TYR A 657 -8.72 14.95 8.96
C TYR A 657 -9.80 14.06 8.34
N PHE A 658 -10.98 14.58 7.99
CA PHE A 658 -12.07 13.81 7.38
C PHE A 658 -12.40 14.38 6.01
N ASN A 659 -11.67 13.91 5.00
CA ASN A 659 -12.02 14.18 3.61
C ASN A 659 -13.33 13.43 3.30
N ASN A 660 -14.38 14.13 2.84
CA ASN A 660 -15.71 13.54 2.61
C ASN A 660 -15.69 12.34 1.63
N SER A 661 -14.66 12.23 0.79
CA SER A 661 -14.44 11.07 -0.10
C SER A 661 -14.12 9.76 0.64
N LEU A 662 -13.71 9.81 1.91
CA LEU A 662 -13.38 8.64 2.72
C LEU A 662 -14.63 7.94 3.27
N ILE A 663 -15.75 8.66 3.42
CA ILE A 663 -16.97 8.13 4.05
C ILE A 663 -17.66 7.09 3.16
N GLU A 664 -17.50 7.16 1.83
CA GLU A 664 -18.11 6.19 0.92
C GLU A 664 -17.36 4.84 0.88
N ASN A 665 -16.09 4.80 1.29
CA ASN A 665 -15.25 3.60 1.20
C ASN A 665 -14.83 2.99 2.55
N VAL A 666 -14.98 3.71 3.66
CA VAL A 666 -14.59 3.26 5.02
C VAL A 666 -15.82 2.87 5.83
N ILE A 667 -16.72 2.11 5.21
CA ILE A 667 -17.90 1.57 5.89
C ILE A 667 -17.51 0.26 6.57
N PHE A 668 -18.12 -0.01 7.73
CA PHE A 668 -18.25 -1.33 8.34
C PHE A 668 -18.18 -2.45 7.31
N ASN A 669 -17.31 -3.44 7.49
CA ASN A 669 -17.22 -4.55 6.55
C ASN A 669 -18.48 -5.44 6.67
N PHE A 670 -19.53 -5.04 5.94
CA PHE A 670 -20.79 -5.74 5.87
C PHE A 670 -20.63 -7.13 5.24
N ASP A 671 -19.63 -7.35 4.39
CA ASP A 671 -19.47 -8.64 3.70
C ASP A 671 -19.03 -9.76 4.66
N THR A 672 -18.21 -9.44 5.65
CA THR A 672 -17.71 -10.41 6.65
C THR A 672 -18.55 -10.50 7.91
N THR A 673 -19.42 -9.52 8.16
CA THR A 673 -20.23 -9.46 9.39
C THR A 673 -21.41 -10.43 9.33
N PRO A 674 -21.76 -11.17 10.40
CA PRO A 674 -22.99 -11.96 10.46
C PRO A 674 -24.25 -11.11 10.21
N ILE A 675 -25.18 -11.60 9.38
CA ILE A 675 -26.38 -10.85 8.94
C ILE A 675 -27.22 -10.32 10.12
N GLN A 676 -27.32 -11.09 11.22
CA GLN A 676 -28.07 -10.65 12.41
C GLN A 676 -27.49 -9.39 13.04
N HIS A 677 -26.15 -9.25 13.07
CA HIS A 677 -25.48 -8.06 13.60
C HIS A 677 -25.67 -6.85 12.65
N GLN A 678 -25.71 -7.09 11.34
CA GLN A 678 -26.03 -6.04 10.35
C GLN A 678 -27.46 -5.50 10.53
N ILE A 679 -28.42 -6.38 10.78
CA ILE A 679 -29.83 -6.00 11.05
C ILE A 679 -29.94 -5.24 12.37
N GLU A 680 -29.25 -5.69 13.41
CA GLU A 680 -29.19 -4.97 14.69
C GLU A 680 -28.61 -3.57 14.49
N LEU A 681 -27.52 -3.44 13.72
CA LEU A 681 -26.95 -2.15 13.37
C LEU A 681 -27.98 -1.24 12.70
N ILE A 682 -28.68 -1.70 11.66
CA ILE A 682 -29.73 -0.91 10.97
C ILE A 682 -30.81 -0.45 11.96
N GLU A 683 -31.33 -1.34 12.81
CA GLU A 683 -32.33 -0.99 13.81
C GLU A 683 -31.85 0.18 14.70
N LYS A 684 -30.57 0.15 15.04
CA LYS A 684 -29.94 1.12 15.95
C LYS A 684 -29.69 2.44 15.24
N LEU A 685 -29.32 2.42 13.95
CA LEU A 685 -29.23 3.63 13.12
C LEU A 685 -30.57 4.37 13.06
N PHE A 686 -31.67 3.63 12.85
CA PHE A 686 -33.02 4.19 12.89
C PHE A 686 -33.37 4.74 14.28
N LYS A 687 -33.11 3.98 15.36
CA LYS A 687 -33.37 4.43 16.74
C LYS A 687 -32.58 5.69 17.12
N CYS A 688 -31.39 5.87 16.55
CA CYS A 688 -30.51 7.01 16.82
C CYS A 688 -30.76 8.20 15.88
N ASN A 689 -31.74 8.10 14.98
CA ASN A 689 -32.08 9.13 14.00
C ASN A 689 -30.85 9.60 13.19
N ILE A 690 -30.06 8.64 12.70
CA ILE A 690 -28.89 8.91 11.86
C ILE A 690 -29.37 9.21 10.44
N GLY A 691 -28.68 10.10 9.71
CA GLY A 691 -29.11 10.59 8.40
C GLY A 691 -29.54 9.48 7.43
N ILE A 692 -30.68 9.69 6.75
CA ILE A 692 -31.35 8.68 5.92
C ILE A 692 -30.44 8.07 4.84
N ASN A 693 -29.52 8.86 4.27
CA ASN A 693 -28.59 8.41 3.24
C ASN A 693 -27.67 7.28 3.75
N ARG A 694 -27.20 7.34 5.00
CA ARG A 694 -26.36 6.30 5.61
C ARG A 694 -27.14 5.02 5.88
N ILE A 695 -28.39 5.19 6.30
CA ILE A 695 -29.31 4.08 6.50
C ILE A 695 -29.57 3.38 5.16
N ILE A 696 -29.80 4.14 4.08
CA ILE A 696 -29.98 3.60 2.73
C ILE A 696 -28.73 2.87 2.26
N GLN A 697 -27.53 3.42 2.49
CA GLN A 697 -26.27 2.74 2.18
C GLN A 697 -26.12 1.42 2.95
N ALA A 698 -26.36 1.42 4.27
CA ALA A 698 -26.33 0.21 5.08
C ALA A 698 -27.35 -0.83 4.58
N LEU A 699 -28.59 -0.41 4.30
CA LEU A 699 -29.63 -1.27 3.72
C LEU A 699 -29.21 -1.86 2.38
N LYS A 700 -28.56 -1.08 1.51
CA LYS A 700 -28.04 -1.56 0.22
C LYS A 700 -27.06 -2.72 0.40
N HIS A 701 -26.15 -2.61 1.37
CA HIS A 701 -25.22 -3.69 1.69
C HIS A 701 -25.93 -4.92 2.27
N VAL A 702 -26.82 -4.73 3.24
CA VAL A 702 -27.58 -5.83 3.86
C VAL A 702 -28.43 -6.57 2.84
N PHE A 703 -29.14 -5.87 1.96
CA PHE A 703 -29.95 -6.49 0.91
C PHE A 703 -29.10 -7.14 -0.19
N SER A 704 -27.86 -6.70 -0.41
CA SER A 704 -26.94 -7.35 -1.36
C SER A 704 -26.31 -8.63 -0.79
N ASN A 705 -26.47 -8.91 0.51
CA ASN A 705 -25.89 -10.08 1.16
C ASN A 705 -26.66 -11.36 0.74
N LYS A 706 -25.94 -12.30 0.11
CA LYS A 706 -26.49 -13.59 -0.37
C LYS A 706 -27.00 -14.49 0.76
N ASN A 707 -26.58 -14.26 2.01
CA ASN A 707 -27.03 -15.01 3.17
C ASN A 707 -28.38 -14.52 3.71
N LEU A 708 -28.90 -13.39 3.23
CA LEU A 708 -30.21 -12.88 3.61
C LEU A 708 -31.34 -13.63 2.89
N ASN A 709 -31.57 -14.89 3.29
CA ASN A 709 -32.62 -15.75 2.72
C ASN A 709 -33.68 -16.17 3.76
N SER A 710 -33.43 -15.90 5.04
CA SER A 710 -34.35 -16.25 6.13
C SER A 710 -35.54 -15.29 6.17
N THR A 711 -36.75 -15.84 6.13
CA THR A 711 -37.99 -15.07 6.30
C THR A 711 -38.04 -14.34 7.65
N ILE A 712 -37.39 -14.89 8.69
CA ILE A 712 -37.31 -14.25 10.01
C ILE A 712 -36.52 -12.94 9.92
N ASP A 713 -35.39 -12.95 9.22
CA ASP A 713 -34.53 -11.78 9.09
C ASP A 713 -35.16 -10.71 8.17
N LEU A 714 -35.83 -11.14 7.09
CA LEU A 714 -36.62 -10.25 6.23
C LEU A 714 -37.82 -9.61 6.96
N ASN A 715 -38.53 -10.37 7.80
CA ASN A 715 -39.58 -9.82 8.66
C ASN A 715 -39.01 -8.75 9.60
N LYS A 716 -37.88 -9.02 10.27
CA LYS A 716 -37.24 -8.04 11.17
C LYS A 716 -36.88 -6.74 10.45
N ILE A 717 -36.25 -6.83 9.28
CA ILE A 717 -35.94 -5.64 8.48
C ILE A 717 -37.23 -4.92 8.08
N GLY A 718 -38.25 -5.65 7.61
CA GLY A 718 -39.56 -5.10 7.27
C GLY A 718 -40.23 -4.36 8.43
N ASP A 719 -40.17 -4.93 9.64
CA ASP A 719 -40.70 -4.33 10.86
C ASP A 719 -39.95 -3.05 11.26
N ILE A 720 -38.62 -3.05 11.11
CA ILE A 720 -37.80 -1.85 11.35
C ILE A 720 -38.22 -0.73 10.41
N LEU A 721 -38.31 -1.02 9.10
CA LEU A 721 -38.72 -0.07 8.08
C LEU A 721 -40.16 0.42 8.29
N LEU A 722 -41.08 -0.49 8.62
CA LEU A 722 -42.47 -0.19 8.89
C LEU A 722 -42.64 0.69 10.13
N LYS A 723 -41.86 0.43 11.19
CA LYS A 723 -41.85 1.26 12.39
C LYS A 723 -41.40 2.68 12.06
N TYR A 724 -40.34 2.83 11.26
CA TYR A 724 -39.87 4.14 10.84
C TYR A 724 -40.89 4.87 9.95
N TYR A 725 -41.51 4.15 9.01
CA TYR A 725 -42.56 4.67 8.13
C TYR A 725 -43.78 5.16 8.92
N ARG A 726 -44.22 4.40 9.94
CA ARG A 726 -45.43 4.70 10.72
C ARG A 726 -45.27 5.79 11.77
N VAL A 727 -44.11 5.87 12.42
CA VAL A 727 -43.87 6.85 13.49
C VAL A 727 -43.92 8.28 12.95
N GLY A 728 -43.87 8.45 11.62
CA GLY A 728 -43.53 9.73 11.03
C GLY A 728 -42.09 10.05 11.38
N SER A 729 -41.36 10.69 10.46
CA SER A 729 -40.07 11.23 10.84
C SER A 729 -40.24 12.04 12.14
N PRO A 730 -39.44 11.80 13.22
CA PRO A 730 -39.59 12.53 14.50
C PRO A 730 -39.39 14.05 14.36
N PHE A 731 -39.13 14.53 13.15
CA PHE A 731 -39.11 15.91 12.71
C PHE A 731 -40.51 16.54 12.48
N GLN A 732 -41.58 15.99 13.08
CA GLN A 732 -42.91 16.62 12.99
C GLN A 732 -42.95 18.05 13.57
N ASP A 733 -41.97 18.47 14.37
CA ASP A 733 -41.88 19.86 14.83
C ASP A 733 -41.30 20.85 13.78
N ILE A 734 -40.82 20.35 12.63
CA ILE A 734 -40.49 21.17 11.44
C ILE A 734 -41.69 21.24 10.48
N GLN A 735 -42.92 21.02 10.98
CA GLN A 735 -44.17 21.08 10.19
C GLN A 735 -44.62 22.49 9.76
N ARG A 736 -43.80 23.54 9.91
CA ARG A 736 -44.18 24.89 9.41
C ARG A 736 -43.89 25.14 7.93
N ASN A 737 -43.18 24.25 7.22
CA ASN A 737 -42.96 24.36 5.78
C ASN A 737 -43.52 23.14 5.02
N ASN A 738 -44.83 23.16 4.80
CA ASN A 738 -45.64 22.09 4.19
C ASN A 738 -45.33 21.74 2.71
N SER A 739 -44.31 22.32 2.08
CA SER A 739 -43.93 21.97 0.69
C SER A 739 -42.81 20.92 0.59
N ILE A 740 -42.09 20.63 1.68
CA ILE A 740 -40.99 19.65 1.69
C ILE A 740 -41.46 18.29 2.27
N ILE A 741 -42.48 18.26 3.12
CA ILE A 741 -42.95 17.03 3.78
C ILE A 741 -43.68 16.07 2.81
N ASN A 742 -44.32 16.60 1.76
CA ASN A 742 -44.82 15.77 0.66
C ASN A 742 -43.70 15.17 -0.23
N ARG A 743 -42.43 15.53 0.01
CA ARG A 743 -41.24 14.93 -0.63
C ARG A 743 -40.48 13.93 0.28
N ILE A 744 -40.79 13.80 1.57
CA ILE A 744 -39.93 13.05 2.52
C ILE A 744 -40.47 11.67 2.94
N VAL A 745 -41.68 11.29 2.55
CA VAL A 745 -42.03 9.86 2.48
C VAL A 745 -41.85 9.38 1.04
N GLU A 746 -40.70 9.71 0.43
CA GLU A 746 -40.22 8.95 -0.71
C GLU A 746 -40.06 7.51 -0.20
N LYS A 747 -40.95 6.64 -0.69
CA LYS A 747 -40.85 5.20 -0.44
C LYS A 747 -39.41 4.78 -0.74
N ILE A 748 -38.88 3.87 0.07
CA ILE A 748 -37.54 3.34 -0.18
C ILE A 748 -37.56 2.74 -1.58
N ASP A 749 -36.64 3.17 -2.43
CA ASP A 749 -36.64 2.65 -3.79
C ASP A 749 -36.36 1.14 -3.76
N SER A 750 -37.21 0.39 -4.45
CA SER A 750 -37.06 -1.07 -4.54
C SER A 750 -35.82 -1.49 -5.32
N TYR A 751 -35.10 -0.55 -5.98
CA TYR A 751 -33.81 -0.85 -6.60
C TYR A 751 -32.78 -1.39 -5.60
N LEU A 752 -32.92 -1.09 -4.30
CA LEU A 752 -32.03 -1.61 -3.24
C LEU A 752 -32.11 -3.14 -3.09
N LEU A 753 -33.21 -3.76 -3.53
CA LEU A 753 -33.47 -5.18 -3.39
C LEU A 753 -32.95 -6.01 -4.58
N LEU A 754 -32.50 -5.36 -5.67
CA LEU A 754 -32.23 -6.04 -6.95
C LEU A 754 -31.13 -7.09 -6.90
N ASN A 755 -30.18 -6.94 -5.98
CA ASN A 755 -29.07 -7.88 -5.81
C ASN A 755 -29.47 -9.16 -5.06
N ASN A 756 -30.69 -9.24 -4.52
CA ASN A 756 -31.21 -10.42 -3.82
C ASN A 756 -32.66 -10.70 -4.24
N GLU A 757 -32.80 -11.60 -5.22
CA GLU A 757 -34.09 -12.02 -5.79
C GLU A 757 -35.09 -12.51 -4.74
N THR A 758 -34.61 -13.26 -3.73
CA THR A 758 -35.46 -13.79 -2.66
C THR A 758 -36.06 -12.67 -1.83
N ALA A 759 -35.25 -11.69 -1.41
CA ALA A 759 -35.71 -10.51 -0.68
C ALA A 759 -36.69 -9.67 -1.53
N PHE A 760 -36.35 -9.45 -2.80
CA PHE A 760 -37.22 -8.72 -3.74
C PHE A 760 -38.62 -9.34 -3.85
N LYS A 761 -38.68 -10.63 -4.17
CA LYS A 761 -39.94 -11.39 -4.30
C LYS A 761 -40.72 -11.41 -2.99
N TYR A 762 -40.01 -11.56 -1.87
CA TYR A 762 -40.63 -11.59 -0.54
C TYR A 762 -41.34 -10.27 -0.21
N TYR A 763 -40.67 -9.12 -0.33
CA TYR A 763 -41.28 -7.82 0.01
C TYR A 763 -42.39 -7.41 -0.95
N PHE A 764 -42.31 -7.82 -2.22
CA PHE A 764 -43.40 -7.56 -3.18
C PHE A 764 -44.68 -8.34 -2.83
N LYS A 765 -44.53 -9.62 -2.46
CA LYS A 765 -45.66 -10.52 -2.14
C LYS A 765 -46.24 -10.28 -0.75
N ASN A 766 -45.47 -9.71 0.18
CA ASN A 766 -45.92 -9.47 1.54
C ASN A 766 -46.67 -8.13 1.64
N GLU A 767 -48.00 -8.17 1.69
CA GLU A 767 -48.88 -6.99 1.74
C GLU A 767 -48.58 -6.03 2.91
N ASN A 768 -48.02 -6.53 4.04
CA ASN A 768 -47.66 -5.67 5.17
C ASN A 768 -46.49 -4.72 4.83
N TYR A 769 -45.55 -5.19 4.01
CA TYR A 769 -44.30 -4.48 3.70
C TYR A 769 -44.27 -3.92 2.28
N LYS A 770 -45.14 -4.40 1.38
CA LYS A 770 -45.22 -3.97 -0.02
C LYS A 770 -45.33 -2.45 -0.15
N GLN A 771 -46.10 -1.80 0.71
CA GLN A 771 -46.27 -0.34 0.70
C GLN A 771 -45.00 0.47 1.04
N LEU A 772 -43.99 -0.16 1.66
CA LEU A 772 -42.74 0.50 2.06
C LEU A 772 -41.85 0.86 0.86
N PHE A 773 -42.04 0.17 -0.27
CA PHE A 773 -41.18 0.31 -1.44
C PHE A 773 -41.88 0.95 -2.63
N ASN A 774 -41.12 1.72 -3.41
CA ASN A 774 -41.59 2.22 -4.70
C ASN A 774 -41.45 1.12 -5.76
N TRP A 775 -42.54 0.44 -6.12
CA TRP A 775 -42.56 -0.58 -7.17
C TRP A 775 -42.86 -0.03 -8.57
N ARG A 776 -43.16 1.26 -8.70
CA ARG A 776 -43.48 1.90 -9.99
C ARG A 776 -42.29 2.59 -10.65
N SER A 777 -41.11 2.53 -10.02
CA SER A 777 -39.92 3.22 -10.54
C SER A 777 -39.35 2.50 -11.76
N ASP A 778 -39.25 3.21 -12.89
CA ASP A 778 -38.62 2.71 -14.13
C ASP A 778 -37.14 2.37 -13.94
N LEU A 779 -36.51 2.88 -12.87
CA LEU A 779 -35.14 2.54 -12.52
C LEU A 779 -34.99 1.05 -12.14
N ILE A 780 -36.04 0.41 -11.62
CA ILE A 780 -36.03 -1.01 -11.22
C ILE A 780 -35.81 -1.88 -12.45
N SER A 781 -36.68 -1.69 -13.45
CA SER A 781 -36.66 -2.46 -14.69
C SER A 781 -35.40 -2.16 -15.48
N LYS A 782 -35.02 -0.89 -15.57
CA LYS A 782 -33.78 -0.46 -16.20
C LYS A 782 -32.55 -1.11 -15.56
N ASP A 783 -32.38 -1.04 -14.24
CA ASP A 783 -31.19 -1.59 -13.58
C ASP A 783 -31.12 -3.13 -13.65
N VAL A 784 -32.25 -3.83 -13.54
CA VAL A 784 -32.26 -5.29 -13.73
C VAL A 784 -31.82 -5.65 -15.15
N ILE A 785 -32.34 -4.97 -16.17
CA ILE A 785 -32.02 -5.29 -17.56
C ILE A 785 -30.59 -4.85 -17.96
N THR A 786 -30.13 -3.70 -17.45
CA THR A 786 -28.83 -3.09 -17.81
C THR A 786 -27.65 -3.55 -16.97
N LYS A 787 -27.86 -4.13 -15.78
CA LYS A 787 -26.77 -4.47 -14.87
C LYS A 787 -26.81 -5.90 -14.35
N LEU A 788 -27.95 -6.61 -14.44
CA LEU A 788 -28.12 -7.92 -13.81
C LEU A 788 -28.49 -8.99 -14.82
N GLU A 789 -27.75 -10.10 -14.81
CA GLU A 789 -28.08 -11.28 -15.64
C GLU A 789 -29.12 -12.21 -15.00
N ASN A 790 -30.02 -11.66 -14.18
CA ASN A 790 -31.02 -12.45 -13.44
C ASN A 790 -32.35 -12.55 -14.21
N LEU A 791 -32.47 -13.59 -15.04
CA LEU A 791 -33.65 -13.86 -15.86
C LEU A 791 -34.93 -14.08 -15.05
N ASN A 792 -34.83 -14.77 -13.91
CA ASN A 792 -35.97 -15.05 -13.04
C ASN A 792 -36.56 -13.77 -12.45
N LEU A 793 -35.72 -12.78 -12.18
CA LEU A 793 -36.16 -11.49 -11.69
C LEU A 793 -36.82 -10.67 -12.82
N ILE A 794 -36.26 -10.68 -14.03
CA ILE A 794 -36.86 -10.02 -15.21
C ILE A 794 -38.28 -10.55 -15.46
N GLN A 795 -38.43 -11.87 -15.50
CA GLN A 795 -39.74 -12.51 -15.66
C GLN A 795 -40.71 -12.08 -14.57
N PHE A 796 -40.25 -12.10 -13.32
CA PHE A 796 -41.07 -11.71 -12.18
C PHE A 796 -41.52 -10.25 -12.25
N LEU A 797 -40.67 -9.32 -12.69
CA LEU A 797 -41.04 -7.92 -12.87
C LEU A 797 -42.17 -7.77 -13.90
N LEU A 798 -42.07 -8.49 -15.02
CA LEU A 798 -43.06 -8.43 -16.10
C LEU A 798 -44.42 -9.02 -15.67
N GLU A 799 -44.41 -10.22 -15.08
CA GLU A 799 -45.63 -10.90 -14.61
C GLU A 799 -46.40 -10.10 -13.56
N ASN A 800 -45.74 -9.18 -12.86
CA ASN A 800 -46.31 -8.40 -11.77
C ASN A 800 -46.40 -6.89 -12.08
N GLU A 801 -46.18 -6.48 -13.33
CA GLU A 801 -46.27 -5.09 -13.80
C GLU A 801 -45.41 -4.09 -12.99
N ILE A 802 -44.20 -4.50 -12.58
CA ILE A 802 -43.28 -3.71 -11.76
C ILE A 802 -42.41 -2.80 -12.64
N GLY A 803 -42.29 -1.52 -12.26
CA GLY A 803 -41.35 -0.57 -12.86
C GLY A 803 -41.65 -0.17 -14.32
N GLN A 804 -42.94 -0.16 -14.72
CA GLN A 804 -43.45 0.25 -16.04
C GLN A 804 -42.45 -0.01 -17.18
N ILE A 805 -42.17 -1.29 -17.43
CA ILE A 805 -41.23 -1.71 -18.48
C ILE A 805 -41.76 -1.23 -19.83
N SER A 806 -41.14 -0.18 -20.39
CA SER A 806 -41.36 0.14 -21.80
C SER A 806 -40.77 -1.00 -22.61
N ILE A 807 -41.64 -1.90 -23.10
CA ILE A 807 -41.29 -3.15 -23.78
C ILE A 807 -40.23 -2.87 -24.86
N ASP A 808 -40.46 -1.83 -25.66
CA ASP A 808 -39.61 -1.49 -26.79
C ASP A 808 -38.26 -0.90 -26.36
N LEU A 809 -38.22 0.03 -25.39
CA LEU A 809 -36.96 0.63 -24.96
C LEU A 809 -36.09 -0.38 -24.22
N SER A 810 -36.70 -1.25 -23.44
CA SER A 810 -36.03 -2.16 -22.49
C SER A 810 -35.14 -3.19 -23.18
N ILE A 811 -35.57 -3.81 -24.28
CA ILE A 811 -34.75 -4.81 -24.98
C ILE A 811 -33.45 -4.21 -25.54
N SER A 812 -33.46 -2.91 -25.87
CA SER A 812 -32.29 -2.19 -26.38
C SER A 812 -31.29 -1.82 -25.27
N GLU A 813 -31.62 -2.12 -24.02
CA GLU A 813 -30.80 -1.88 -22.83
C GLU A 813 -30.23 -3.17 -22.22
N ALA A 814 -30.45 -4.32 -22.85
CA ALA A 814 -29.95 -5.59 -22.36
C ALA A 814 -28.43 -5.58 -22.15
N CYS A 815 -27.98 -6.07 -21.00
CA CYS A 815 -26.56 -6.11 -20.63
C CYS A 815 -25.79 -7.32 -21.20
N SER A 816 -26.47 -8.38 -21.61
CA SER A 816 -25.82 -9.58 -22.18
C SER A 816 -26.71 -10.33 -23.16
N ILE A 817 -26.11 -11.22 -23.97
CA ILE A 817 -26.84 -12.05 -24.96
C ILE A 817 -27.90 -12.87 -24.25
N LYS A 818 -27.55 -13.44 -23.08
CA LYS A 818 -28.46 -14.26 -22.28
C LYS A 818 -29.72 -13.50 -21.89
N VAL A 819 -29.59 -12.25 -21.44
CA VAL A 819 -30.72 -11.39 -21.09
C VAL A 819 -31.55 -11.05 -22.33
N LEU A 820 -30.89 -10.64 -23.42
CA LEU A 820 -31.57 -10.28 -24.66
C LEU A 820 -32.34 -11.47 -25.25
N ASP A 821 -31.74 -12.65 -25.27
CA ASP A 821 -32.36 -13.87 -25.78
C ASP A 821 -33.60 -14.26 -24.99
N PHE A 822 -33.51 -14.20 -23.66
CA PHE A 822 -34.64 -14.44 -22.79
C PHE A 822 -35.77 -13.44 -23.07
N MET A 823 -35.45 -12.15 -23.15
CA MET A 823 -36.44 -11.12 -23.46
C MET A 823 -37.07 -11.32 -24.84
N TYR A 824 -36.26 -11.62 -25.85
CA TYR A 824 -36.72 -11.74 -27.23
C TYR A 824 -37.48 -13.04 -27.48
N ASN A 825 -36.87 -14.19 -27.22
CA ASN A 825 -37.43 -15.49 -27.59
C ASN A 825 -38.48 -15.94 -26.57
N ASP A 826 -38.23 -15.75 -25.27
CA ASP A 826 -39.07 -16.34 -24.22
C ASP A 826 -40.18 -15.39 -23.76
N LEU A 827 -39.88 -14.08 -23.63
CA LEU A 827 -40.86 -13.08 -23.23
C LEU A 827 -41.56 -12.38 -24.41
N GLY A 828 -41.12 -12.64 -25.65
CA GLY A 828 -41.75 -12.12 -26.86
C GLY A 828 -41.46 -10.65 -27.18
N PHE A 829 -40.45 -10.03 -26.54
CA PHE A 829 -40.07 -8.65 -26.80
C PHE A 829 -39.50 -8.52 -28.22
N ARG A 830 -39.75 -7.37 -28.86
CA ARG A 830 -39.27 -7.09 -30.22
C ARG A 830 -38.57 -5.74 -30.24
N PHE A 831 -37.60 -5.60 -31.12
CA PHE A 831 -37.02 -4.29 -31.41
C PHE A 831 -38.03 -3.47 -32.23
N ASN A 832 -38.38 -2.28 -31.75
CA ASN A 832 -39.19 -1.34 -32.53
C ASN A 832 -38.33 -0.72 -33.64
N SER A 833 -38.94 -0.39 -34.78
CA SER A 833 -38.27 0.22 -35.94
C SER A 833 -37.60 1.57 -35.64
N ASN A 834 -38.00 2.23 -34.54
CA ASN A 834 -37.41 3.49 -34.08
C ASN A 834 -36.33 3.33 -32.99
N ASN A 835 -36.01 2.10 -32.57
CA ASN A 835 -35.11 1.88 -31.44
C ASN A 835 -33.63 2.02 -31.83
N SER A 836 -32.90 2.73 -30.98
CA SER A 836 -31.46 2.90 -31.09
C SER A 836 -30.73 1.77 -30.36
N LEU A 837 -29.82 1.07 -31.06
CA LEU A 837 -28.86 0.14 -30.42
C LEU A 837 -27.68 0.88 -29.75
N GLU A 838 -27.76 2.22 -29.63
CA GLU A 838 -26.70 3.07 -29.08
C GLU A 838 -26.21 2.60 -27.70
N LYS A 839 -27.11 2.23 -26.79
CA LYS A 839 -26.77 1.74 -25.45
C LYS A 839 -25.99 0.43 -25.49
N ILE A 840 -26.48 -0.58 -26.23
CA ILE A 840 -25.76 -1.85 -26.46
C ILE A 840 -24.43 -1.61 -27.17
N SER A 841 -24.36 -0.65 -28.09
CA SER A 841 -23.14 -0.33 -28.82
C SER A 841 -22.05 0.31 -27.94
N ASN A 842 -22.43 0.95 -26.83
CA ASN A 842 -21.49 1.62 -25.94
C ASN A 842 -20.90 0.70 -24.86
N LEU A 843 -21.37 -0.55 -24.78
CA LEU A 843 -20.73 -1.55 -23.94
C LEU A 843 -19.35 -1.86 -24.55
N ASN A 844 -18.29 -1.84 -23.71
CA ASN A 844 -16.91 -2.17 -24.11
C ASN A 844 -16.70 -3.68 -24.40
N ASP A 845 -17.77 -4.38 -24.74
CA ASP A 845 -17.94 -5.84 -24.76
C ASP A 845 -17.39 -6.52 -26.03
N TRP A 846 -16.51 -5.84 -26.78
CA TRP A 846 -15.92 -6.36 -28.03
C TRP A 846 -15.13 -7.65 -27.80
N ASP A 847 -14.64 -7.86 -26.58
CA ASP A 847 -13.86 -9.01 -26.16
C ASP A 847 -14.72 -10.16 -25.54
N SER A 848 -16.01 -9.94 -25.28
CA SER A 848 -16.84 -10.83 -24.42
C SER A 848 -18.21 -11.24 -25.00
N ASN A 849 -18.27 -11.50 -26.31
CA ASN A 849 -19.40 -12.09 -27.07
C ASN A 849 -20.45 -11.12 -27.63
N TYR A 850 -20.11 -10.37 -28.68
CA TYR A 850 -21.00 -10.12 -29.82
C TYR A 850 -22.44 -9.60 -29.55
N LEU A 851 -22.77 -9.01 -28.40
CA LEU A 851 -24.16 -8.62 -28.06
C LEU A 851 -24.77 -7.68 -29.11
N PHE A 852 -24.02 -6.67 -29.52
CA PHE A 852 -24.43 -5.75 -30.58
C PHE A 852 -24.71 -6.46 -31.91
N TYR A 853 -23.83 -7.37 -32.30
CA TYR A 853 -23.99 -8.19 -33.51
C TYR A 853 -25.21 -9.10 -33.43
N TYR A 854 -25.38 -9.76 -32.29
CA TYR A 854 -26.49 -10.65 -32.02
C TYR A 854 -27.84 -9.91 -32.09
N SER A 855 -27.89 -8.72 -31.48
CA SER A 855 -29.04 -7.80 -31.54
C SER A 855 -29.37 -7.42 -32.98
N LEU A 856 -28.36 -7.00 -33.76
CA LEU A 856 -28.52 -6.60 -35.15
C LEU A 856 -29.07 -7.76 -36.01
N ASN A 857 -28.55 -8.98 -35.83
CA ASN A 857 -29.05 -10.17 -36.52
C ASN A 857 -30.50 -10.47 -36.16
N LYS A 858 -30.89 -10.34 -34.89
CA LYS A 858 -32.31 -10.53 -34.49
C LYS A 858 -33.21 -9.51 -35.17
N ILE A 859 -32.80 -8.24 -35.28
CA ILE A 859 -33.55 -7.20 -35.99
C ILE A 859 -33.73 -7.59 -37.47
N ILE A 860 -32.65 -7.96 -38.15
CA ILE A 860 -32.68 -8.32 -39.58
C ILE A 860 -33.54 -9.56 -39.83
N ASN A 861 -33.35 -10.60 -39.02
CA ASN A 861 -34.05 -11.87 -39.19
C ASN A 861 -35.53 -11.82 -38.74
N SER A 862 -35.92 -10.81 -37.96
CA SER A 862 -37.28 -10.68 -37.43
C SER A 862 -38.35 -10.35 -38.46
N GLY A 863 -37.99 -10.17 -39.74
CA GLY A 863 -38.96 -10.14 -40.82
C GLY A 863 -39.77 -8.84 -40.85
N ILE A 864 -39.08 -7.71 -40.91
CA ILE A 864 -39.61 -6.60 -41.71
C ILE A 864 -39.71 -7.17 -43.14
N SER A 865 -40.85 -7.05 -43.84
CA SER A 865 -41.16 -7.82 -45.07
C SER A 865 -39.98 -7.85 -46.06
N SER A 866 -39.91 -8.83 -46.98
CA SER A 866 -38.82 -8.91 -47.98
C SER A 866 -38.60 -7.63 -48.79
N ASP A 867 -39.53 -6.67 -48.72
CA ASP A 867 -39.49 -5.37 -49.40
C ASP A 867 -39.01 -4.22 -48.49
N GLN A 868 -38.84 -4.43 -47.18
CA GLN A 868 -38.49 -3.40 -46.22
C GLN A 868 -37.00 -3.48 -45.83
N LYS A 869 -36.24 -2.49 -46.27
CA LYS A 869 -34.82 -2.32 -45.96
C LYS A 869 -34.62 -1.77 -44.55
N THR A 870 -33.72 -2.40 -43.78
CA THR A 870 -33.26 -1.90 -42.48
C THR A 870 -32.22 -0.80 -42.71
N PHE A 871 -32.47 0.39 -42.15
CA PHE A 871 -31.52 1.49 -42.23
C PHE A 871 -30.65 1.54 -40.99
N VAL A 872 -29.33 1.45 -41.15
CA VAL A 872 -28.37 1.62 -40.05
C VAL A 872 -27.81 3.04 -40.11
N THR A 873 -28.07 3.82 -39.07
CA THR A 873 -27.58 5.19 -38.89
C THR A 873 -26.67 5.27 -37.67
N PHE A 874 -25.50 5.90 -37.82
CA PHE A 874 -24.64 6.27 -36.69
C PHE A 874 -24.88 7.75 -36.38
N LYS A 875 -25.39 8.10 -35.19
CA LYS A 875 -25.80 9.46 -34.84
C LYS A 875 -24.63 10.45 -34.79
N GLU A 876 -23.49 10.02 -34.26
CA GLU A 876 -22.23 10.76 -34.23
C GLU A 876 -21.13 9.79 -34.69
N ILE A 877 -20.03 10.28 -35.24
CA ILE A 877 -18.86 9.49 -35.61
C ILE A 877 -17.80 9.80 -34.54
N ASN A 878 -17.71 9.02 -33.46
CA ASN A 878 -16.65 9.11 -32.42
C ASN A 878 -15.78 7.83 -32.43
N ASN A 879 -14.62 7.79 -31.75
CA ASN A 879 -13.65 6.68 -31.83
C ASN A 879 -14.26 5.27 -31.73
N SER A 880 -15.31 5.11 -30.92
CA SER A 880 -16.01 3.82 -30.77
C SER A 880 -16.73 3.35 -32.05
N ASN A 881 -17.00 4.26 -32.99
CA ASN A 881 -17.78 4.00 -34.20
C ASN A 881 -16.94 3.46 -35.37
N TYR A 882 -15.64 3.74 -35.46
CA TYR A 882 -14.78 3.15 -36.49
C TYR A 882 -14.74 1.61 -36.37
N ARG A 883 -14.42 1.10 -35.18
CA ARG A 883 -14.43 -0.34 -34.88
C ARG A 883 -15.82 -0.96 -35.12
N LYS A 884 -16.91 -0.27 -34.74
CA LYS A 884 -18.30 -0.72 -35.00
C LYS A 884 -18.61 -0.87 -36.48
N ILE A 885 -18.26 0.14 -37.29
CA ILE A 885 -18.54 0.16 -38.72
C ILE A 885 -17.73 -0.94 -39.41
N LYS A 886 -16.43 -1.05 -39.13
CA LYS A 886 -15.56 -2.10 -39.68
C LYS A 886 -16.02 -3.49 -39.27
N PHE A 887 -16.41 -3.66 -38.00
CA PHE A 887 -16.98 -4.91 -37.51
C PHE A 887 -18.23 -5.31 -38.32
N ILE A 888 -19.20 -4.40 -38.49
CA ILE A 888 -20.39 -4.67 -39.28
C ILE A 888 -20.04 -4.99 -40.74
N GLN A 889 -19.11 -4.24 -41.34
CA GLN A 889 -18.63 -4.48 -42.69
C GLN A 889 -17.98 -5.86 -42.83
N SER A 890 -17.17 -6.29 -41.86
CA SER A 890 -16.57 -7.64 -41.85
C SER A 890 -17.62 -8.74 -41.85
N LYS A 891 -18.72 -8.57 -41.09
CA LYS A 891 -19.81 -9.54 -41.02
C LYS A 891 -20.64 -9.57 -42.31
N ILE A 892 -20.82 -8.42 -42.96
CA ILE A 892 -21.42 -8.34 -44.30
C ILE A 892 -20.53 -9.05 -45.33
N ASN A 893 -19.21 -8.79 -45.32
CA ASN A 893 -18.27 -9.40 -46.24
C ASN A 893 -18.21 -10.91 -46.08
N ASN A 894 -18.33 -11.40 -44.85
CA ASN A 894 -18.38 -12.83 -44.52
C ASN A 894 -19.75 -13.46 -44.75
N LYS A 895 -20.72 -12.74 -45.34
CA LYS A 895 -22.12 -13.18 -45.58
C LYS A 895 -22.87 -13.59 -44.31
N LEU A 896 -22.42 -13.12 -43.15
CA LEU A 896 -23.06 -13.35 -41.87
C LEU A 896 -24.17 -12.32 -41.59
N LEU A 897 -24.14 -11.18 -42.27
CA LEU A 897 -25.21 -10.19 -42.37
C LEU A 897 -25.67 -10.10 -43.83
N ASP A 898 -26.97 -10.25 -44.08
CA ASP A 898 -27.53 -10.26 -45.43
C ASP A 898 -27.57 -8.84 -46.03
N LYS A 899 -26.56 -8.53 -46.85
CA LYS A 899 -26.33 -7.21 -47.48
C LYS A 899 -27.54 -6.59 -48.21
N PRO A 900 -28.40 -7.33 -48.94
CA PRO A 900 -29.50 -6.73 -49.73
C PRO A 900 -30.52 -5.97 -48.88
N ASN A 901 -30.65 -6.35 -47.60
CA ASN A 901 -31.67 -5.84 -46.70
C ASN A 901 -31.18 -4.73 -45.77
N ILE A 902 -29.91 -4.33 -45.85
CA ILE A 902 -29.30 -3.30 -45.00
C ILE A 902 -28.87 -2.10 -45.84
N ILE A 903 -29.35 -0.91 -45.49
CA ILE A 903 -28.88 0.36 -46.06
C ILE A 903 -28.20 1.16 -44.96
N PHE A 904 -26.90 1.43 -45.12
CA PHE A 904 -26.23 2.44 -44.30
C PHE A 904 -26.64 3.83 -44.81
N LYS A 905 -27.22 4.66 -43.94
CA LYS A 905 -27.51 6.07 -44.25
C LYS A 905 -26.26 6.95 -44.08
N PHE A 906 -25.10 6.44 -44.51
CA PHE A 906 -23.89 7.20 -44.77
C PHE A 906 -23.58 7.03 -46.24
N ASN A 907 -23.64 8.11 -47.01
CA ASN A 907 -23.44 8.07 -48.47
C ASN A 907 -22.01 7.63 -48.87
N THR A 908 -21.07 7.47 -47.93
CA THR A 908 -19.64 7.23 -48.18
C THR A 908 -19.15 5.79 -47.94
N LEU A 909 -19.94 4.88 -47.35
CA LEU A 909 -19.48 3.50 -47.04
C LEU A 909 -19.44 2.55 -48.26
N ARG A 910 -19.36 3.07 -49.48
CA ARG A 910 -19.15 2.25 -50.69
C ARG A 910 -17.70 1.78 -50.84
N GLU A 911 -16.77 2.37 -50.10
CA GLU A 911 -15.34 2.13 -50.19
C GLU A 911 -14.80 1.32 -49.00
N THR A 912 -13.66 0.66 -49.20
CA THR A 912 -13.00 -0.21 -48.24
C THR A 912 -12.36 0.60 -47.11
N LEU A 913 -12.73 0.38 -45.85
CA LEU A 913 -12.10 1.00 -44.65
C LEU A 913 -10.64 0.56 -44.39
N TYR A 914 -10.01 -0.08 -45.37
CA TYR A 914 -8.58 -0.37 -45.40
C TYR A 914 -7.78 0.72 -46.14
N ASP A 915 -8.45 1.73 -46.70
CA ASP A 915 -7.81 2.88 -47.32
C ASP A 915 -7.84 4.09 -46.39
N ILE A 916 -6.66 4.64 -46.08
CA ILE A 916 -6.50 5.83 -45.25
C ILE A 916 -7.28 7.03 -45.81
N ASN A 917 -7.40 7.14 -47.14
CA ASN A 917 -8.11 8.25 -47.80
C ASN A 917 -9.59 8.20 -47.46
N THR A 918 -10.18 7.00 -47.47
CA THR A 918 -11.56 6.79 -47.03
C THR A 918 -11.74 7.19 -45.56
N VAL A 919 -10.75 6.95 -44.69
CA VAL A 919 -10.81 7.31 -43.26
C VAL A 919 -10.62 8.82 -43.03
N VAL A 920 -9.69 9.45 -43.75
CA VAL A 920 -9.43 10.90 -43.69
C VAL A 920 -10.65 11.69 -44.18
N ASN A 921 -11.32 11.21 -45.23
CA ASN A 921 -12.55 11.81 -45.76
C ASN A 921 -13.72 11.80 -44.75
N LEU A 922 -13.65 11.01 -43.67
CA LEU A 922 -14.63 11.05 -42.58
C LEU A 922 -14.38 12.22 -41.59
N GLY A 923 -13.28 12.96 -41.73
CA GLY A 923 -13.03 14.24 -41.05
C GLY A 923 -12.80 14.13 -39.54
N ASN A 924 -12.40 12.97 -39.02
CA ASN A 924 -12.20 12.75 -37.60
C ASN A 924 -10.78 12.24 -37.29
N GLU A 925 -9.93 13.06 -36.67
CA GLU A 925 -8.52 12.71 -36.35
C GLU A 925 -8.38 11.44 -35.52
N ASN A 926 -9.31 11.27 -34.59
CA ASN A 926 -9.41 10.13 -33.70
C ASN A 926 -9.59 8.81 -34.53
N PHE A 927 -10.29 8.87 -35.67
CA PHE A 927 -10.45 7.72 -36.58
C PHE A 927 -9.15 7.37 -37.27
N ILE A 928 -8.39 8.38 -37.67
CA ILE A 928 -7.10 8.21 -38.32
C ILE A 928 -6.15 7.50 -37.35
N TYR A 929 -6.05 7.96 -36.09
CA TYR A 929 -5.22 7.28 -35.09
C TYR A 929 -5.68 5.85 -34.80
N SER A 930 -7.00 5.63 -34.68
CA SER A 930 -7.53 4.27 -34.47
C SER A 930 -7.23 3.31 -35.63
N PHE A 931 -7.27 3.82 -36.87
CA PHE A 931 -6.90 3.07 -38.08
C PHE A 931 -5.39 2.75 -38.09
N LEU A 932 -4.54 3.70 -37.70
CA LEU A 932 -3.09 3.51 -37.64
C LEU A 932 -2.67 2.55 -36.53
N ASP A 933 -3.29 2.63 -35.36
CA ASP A 933 -3.07 1.67 -34.26
C ASP A 933 -3.45 0.24 -34.69
N GLU A 934 -4.53 0.10 -35.47
CA GLU A 934 -4.95 -1.19 -36.01
C GLU A 934 -3.98 -1.70 -37.09
N PHE A 935 -3.52 -0.82 -37.98
CA PHE A 935 -2.48 -1.16 -38.96
C PHE A 935 -1.23 -1.72 -38.28
N ASP A 936 -0.81 -1.14 -37.16
CA ASP A 936 0.36 -1.60 -36.41
C ASP A 936 0.17 -3.02 -35.87
N GLN A 937 -1.04 -3.34 -35.42
CA GLN A 937 -1.41 -4.61 -34.79
C GLN A 937 -1.84 -5.71 -35.78
N SER A 938 -2.16 -5.37 -37.02
CA SER A 938 -2.68 -6.31 -38.01
C SER A 938 -1.60 -7.23 -38.58
N ASN A 939 -1.92 -8.52 -38.72
CA ASN A 939 -1.10 -9.48 -39.48
C ASN A 939 -1.33 -9.37 -41.00
N GLU A 940 -2.31 -8.58 -41.45
CA GLU A 940 -2.69 -8.41 -42.85
C GLU A 940 -2.37 -6.99 -43.35
N LYS A 941 -1.19 -6.47 -43.00
CA LYS A 941 -0.80 -5.09 -43.34
C LYS A 941 -0.84 -4.79 -44.84
N TYR A 942 -0.68 -5.81 -45.69
CA TYR A 942 -0.76 -5.71 -47.15
C TYR A 942 -2.15 -5.34 -47.69
N ASN A 943 -3.21 -5.49 -46.88
CA ASN A 943 -4.55 -5.07 -47.28
C ASN A 943 -4.79 -3.58 -47.06
N TYR A 944 -3.90 -2.87 -46.36
CA TYR A 944 -4.05 -1.45 -46.04
C TYR A 944 -3.37 -0.56 -47.08
N ASN A 945 -4.08 0.48 -47.53
CA ASN A 945 -3.51 1.58 -48.30
C ASN A 945 -3.28 2.78 -47.36
N LEU A 946 -2.02 3.17 -47.18
CA LEU A 946 -1.61 4.30 -46.35
C LEU A 946 -1.23 5.55 -47.18
N GLU A 947 -1.23 5.45 -48.51
CA GLU A 947 -0.81 6.57 -49.36
C GLU A 947 -1.93 7.62 -49.44
N LEU A 948 -1.64 8.84 -48.96
CA LEU A 948 -2.60 9.94 -48.97
C LEU A 948 -2.73 10.57 -50.37
N ASP A 949 -3.94 10.63 -50.90
CA ASP A 949 -4.25 11.35 -52.13
C ASP A 949 -4.32 12.88 -51.93
N ASP A 950 -4.38 13.62 -53.04
CA ASP A 950 -4.42 15.09 -53.02
C ASP A 950 -5.66 15.65 -52.29
N GLU A 951 -6.77 14.91 -52.29
CA GLU A 951 -8.03 15.35 -51.67
C GLU A 951 -7.99 15.17 -50.15
N SER A 952 -7.51 14.03 -49.69
CA SER A 952 -7.28 13.70 -48.28
C SER A 952 -6.22 14.62 -47.67
N ASN A 953 -5.15 14.91 -48.42
CA ASN A 953 -4.16 15.91 -48.02
C ASN A 953 -4.78 17.30 -47.85
N LYS A 954 -5.71 17.71 -48.73
CA LYS A 954 -6.44 18.98 -48.61
C LYS A 954 -7.37 18.99 -47.40
N ILE A 955 -8.01 17.88 -47.07
CA ILE A 955 -8.88 17.77 -45.89
C ILE A 955 -8.06 17.89 -44.61
N LEU A 956 -6.88 17.26 -44.55
CA LEU A 956 -5.96 17.37 -43.41
C LEU A 956 -5.43 18.80 -43.21
N LEU A 957 -5.46 19.69 -44.22
CA LEU A 957 -5.09 21.11 -44.03
C LEU A 957 -5.97 21.83 -43.00
N TYR A 958 -7.18 21.34 -42.77
CA TYR A 958 -8.10 21.91 -41.80
C TYR A 958 -7.98 21.29 -40.40
N SER A 959 -7.13 20.28 -40.23
CA SER A 959 -6.87 19.63 -38.93
C SER A 959 -5.79 20.39 -38.16
N PRO A 960 -6.02 20.75 -36.87
CA PRO A 960 -4.98 21.34 -36.02
C PRO A 960 -3.79 20.39 -35.76
N ASN A 961 -3.97 19.07 -35.93
CA ASN A 961 -2.94 18.06 -35.71
C ASN A 961 -2.35 17.49 -37.01
N ARG A 962 -2.52 18.18 -38.15
CA ARG A 962 -2.05 17.75 -39.48
C ARG A 962 -0.63 17.20 -39.50
N GLU A 963 0.34 17.98 -39.01
CA GLU A 963 1.75 17.60 -39.11
C GLU A 963 2.02 16.30 -38.35
N LYS A 964 1.42 16.16 -37.16
CA LYS A 964 1.51 14.94 -36.38
C LYS A 964 0.89 13.75 -37.12
N ILE A 965 -0.31 13.91 -37.66
CA ILE A 965 -1.01 12.83 -38.40
C ILE A 965 -0.22 12.39 -39.63
N ILE A 966 0.31 13.33 -40.41
CA ILE A 966 1.09 13.03 -41.61
C ILE A 966 2.40 12.33 -41.23
N ASN A 967 3.09 12.82 -40.19
CA ASN A 967 4.32 12.18 -39.70
C ASN A 967 4.06 10.74 -39.22
N ASP A 968 2.98 10.53 -38.46
CA ASP A 968 2.58 9.22 -37.95
C ASP A 968 2.19 8.23 -39.08
N ILE A 969 1.63 8.72 -40.19
CA ILE A 969 1.35 7.93 -41.40
C ILE A 969 2.66 7.57 -42.11
N ASN A 970 3.50 8.57 -42.36
CA ASN A 970 4.76 8.40 -43.09
C ASN A 970 5.72 7.46 -42.35
N GLU A 971 5.84 7.60 -41.03
CA GLU A 971 6.66 6.71 -40.19
C GLU A 971 6.21 5.25 -40.33
N ARG A 972 4.90 4.99 -40.35
CA ARG A 972 4.35 3.63 -40.53
C ARG A 972 4.53 3.09 -41.94
N ILE A 973 4.44 3.93 -42.97
CA ILE A 973 4.79 3.55 -44.35
C ILE A 973 6.25 3.15 -44.43
N GLU A 974 7.17 3.95 -43.88
CA GLU A 974 8.60 3.66 -43.86
C GLU A 974 8.90 2.35 -43.12
N ASN A 975 8.33 2.18 -41.93
CA ASN A 975 8.48 0.94 -41.14
C ASN A 975 7.92 -0.29 -41.88
N TYR A 976 6.80 -0.14 -42.60
CA TYR A 976 6.21 -1.22 -43.37
C TYR A 976 7.03 -1.59 -44.61
N LEU A 977 7.59 -0.61 -45.32
CA LEU A 977 8.49 -0.84 -46.45
C LEU A 977 9.77 -1.57 -46.00
N ILE A 978 10.33 -1.22 -44.83
CA ILE A 978 11.49 -1.92 -44.25
C ILE A 978 11.15 -3.39 -43.99
N LEU A 979 9.96 -3.69 -43.44
CA LEU A 979 9.50 -5.06 -43.20
C LEU A 979 9.33 -5.86 -44.50
N ILE A 980 8.72 -5.28 -45.54
CA ILE A 980 8.60 -5.95 -46.86
C ILE A 980 9.97 -6.22 -47.48
N CYS A 981 10.92 -5.30 -47.33
CA CYS A 981 12.28 -5.48 -47.83
C CYS A 981 13.04 -6.60 -47.09
N TRP A 982 12.73 -6.85 -45.82
CA TRP A 982 13.31 -7.95 -45.03
C TRP A 982 12.68 -9.31 -45.34
N ASP A 983 11.37 -9.39 -45.59
CA ASP A 983 10.72 -10.66 -45.95
C ASP A 983 11.05 -11.15 -47.37
N ASN A 984 11.50 -10.25 -48.25
CA ASN A 984 11.94 -10.57 -49.61
C ASN A 984 13.47 -10.79 -49.74
N SER A 985 14.22 -10.74 -48.65
CA SER A 985 15.67 -11.01 -48.57
C SER A 985 15.98 -12.28 -47.79
#